data_AF-A0A931L830-F1
#
_entry.id   AF-A0A931L830-F1
#
_cell.length_a   1.000
_cell.length_b   1.000
_cell.length_c   1.000
_cell.angle_alpha   90.00
_cell.angle_beta   90.00
_cell.angle_gamma   90.00
#
_symmetry.space_group_name_H-M   'P 1'
#
loop_
_entity.id
_entity.type
_entity.pdbx_description
1 polymer ?
#
loop_
_entity_poly.entity_id
_entity_poly.type
_entity_poly.pdbx_seq_one_letter_code
_entity_poly.pdbx_strand_id
1 'polypeptide(L)'
;MKHVLASLFALLPSLAHADWPALDWRMTIQGDKPNCIACGPAEQAQFDADKPKYAAVREWTTREIREISDWMGSFGFPAPVLSADGPRLYVQNPSTYLSADKTFWPKTAGFYSKGPIFLNYEYFFNAATTAAVPFASDVLIENTDTLAHELFHGVQQATGFYASPEDWYREGMPAAVGIGWTGHKYTPYVFWAGNYTEPLHTPSDPYSRGEFFYFLGKDLGARDGIDYLVPLLAANPADGAHGLIWFDNGLAARGTRLSEAYPQFIANHATGPQNFGLPAGVGEIAPRPRVMAGDLSAADRRERNVAEVAADYSDVSPEFVGDWAMVEDKDRFYATVISIPEADRIEDLRLIVGTRVLPGKARFLAPMRAEPGRMRQPFNVRVSNVADAPATTAPQTYVLRAETAKIALVLPACVEPGKTLPIEVESPLDKADIDEILTFADLRASAGSIGPGPSFTAPSAAQTVKVRVTAPGLDGVGRTLEMGEIEVSANCMVQMKMRDVVATYTARDDFTEFSIPSEGVKMYLKPNDVAVREGGRWVPFPPGAKAMFLPKMSAMATGAMGGTLLDPVAGTGLEEFSMARMPPIYAERFSWGNLRHGLFDDGPPTRTRSPCADGTPGCAATAFVAQGVPVNVLFDKALRPTVLTFPEVTVTFAYGAFPIGRPPGW
;
A
#
# COMPACT_ATOMS: atom_id res chain seq x y z
N MET A 1 -19.85 51.21 36.14
CA MET A 1 -18.57 51.53 36.79
C MET A 1 -17.69 50.29 36.61
N LYS A 2 -16.89 50.08 35.56
CA LYS A 2 -15.83 50.89 34.93
C LYS A 2 -14.88 51.54 35.95
N HIS A 3 -13.65 51.01 35.95
CA HIS A 3 -12.44 51.39 36.66
C HIS A 3 -12.30 50.88 38.10
N VAL A 4 -11.36 49.95 38.31
CA VAL A 4 -10.10 50.11 39.08
C VAL A 4 -9.51 48.70 39.25
N LEU A 5 -8.55 48.33 38.40
CA LEU A 5 -7.55 47.28 38.62
C LEU A 5 -6.54 47.35 37.46
N ALA A 6 -5.89 48.50 37.38
CA ALA A 6 -4.62 48.67 36.69
C ALA A 6 -3.70 49.33 37.72
N SER A 7 -2.43 48.93 37.72
CA SER A 7 -1.35 49.43 38.59
C SER A 7 -1.05 48.59 39.84
N LEU A 8 -0.48 47.40 39.59
CA LEU A 8 0.57 46.83 40.46
C LEU A 8 1.46 45.86 39.65
N PHE A 9 1.94 46.32 38.49
CA PHE A 9 3.12 45.78 37.82
C PHE A 9 4.12 46.93 37.73
N ALA A 10 4.82 47.19 38.83
CA ALA A 10 5.90 48.16 38.87
C ALA A 10 7.17 47.46 39.34
N LEU A 11 8.19 47.54 38.47
CA LEU A 11 9.62 47.45 38.77
C LEU A 11 10.19 46.05 39.00
N LEU A 12 10.08 45.20 37.98
CA LEU A 12 11.25 44.40 37.58
C LEU A 12 12.03 45.25 36.58
N PRO A 13 13.37 45.37 36.67
CA PRO A 13 14.15 46.01 35.62
C PRO A 13 13.83 45.27 34.32
N SER A 14 13.31 45.99 33.32
CA SER A 14 13.21 45.44 31.98
C SER A 14 14.64 45.09 31.57
N LEU A 15 14.96 43.80 31.55
CA LEU A 15 16.10 43.32 30.78
C LEU A 15 15.82 43.84 29.36
N ALA A 16 16.58 44.84 28.94
CA ALA A 16 16.43 45.45 27.64
C ALA A 16 16.66 44.33 26.62
N HIS A 17 15.60 43.94 25.92
CA HIS A 17 15.75 43.06 24.78
C HIS A 17 16.49 43.88 23.73
N ALA A 18 17.67 43.41 23.31
CA ALA A 18 18.37 44.04 22.21
C ALA A 18 17.55 43.86 20.93
N ASP A 19 17.60 44.81 20.01
CA ASP A 19 17.21 44.53 18.63
C ASP A 19 18.39 43.79 17.96
N TRP A 20 18.13 42.75 17.16
CA TRP A 20 19.17 42.00 16.43
C TRP A 20 20.23 42.88 15.75
N PRO A 21 19.88 44.01 15.08
CA PRO A 21 20.85 44.89 14.43
C PRO A 21 21.81 45.61 15.38
N ALA A 22 21.56 45.61 16.70
CA ALA A 22 22.42 46.24 17.70
C ALA A 22 23.49 45.30 18.29
N LEU A 23 23.51 44.02 17.89
CA LEU A 23 24.47 43.04 18.39
C LEU A 23 25.80 43.10 17.64
N ASP A 24 26.82 43.71 18.26
CA ASP A 24 28.20 43.68 17.77
C ASP A 24 28.98 42.53 18.42
N TRP A 25 28.81 41.32 17.89
CA TRP A 25 29.54 40.14 18.35
C TRP A 25 31.05 40.34 18.20
N ARG A 26 31.79 40.06 19.27
CA ARG A 26 33.25 40.14 19.27
C ARG A 26 33.84 38.84 19.77
N MET A 27 34.68 38.21 18.96
CA MET A 27 35.51 37.10 19.43
C MET A 27 36.69 37.62 20.22
N THR A 28 36.78 37.15 21.47
CA THR A 28 37.89 37.33 22.37
C THR A 28 38.43 35.94 22.67
N ILE A 29 39.66 35.62 22.28
CA ILE A 29 40.32 34.48 22.91
C ILE A 29 40.52 34.87 24.37
N GLN A 30 40.37 33.94 25.30
CA GLN A 30 40.66 34.15 26.73
C GLN A 30 42.07 34.77 27.02
N GLY A 31 42.91 34.94 26.00
CA GLY A 31 44.21 35.60 25.96
C GLY A 31 44.24 37.12 25.70
N ASP A 32 43.13 37.87 25.81
CA ASP A 32 43.27 39.31 26.16
C ASP A 32 43.65 39.50 27.64
N LYS A 33 43.66 38.41 28.43
CA LYS A 33 44.53 38.32 29.62
C LYS A 33 45.93 37.91 29.15
N PRO A 34 46.93 38.78 29.29
CA PRO A 34 48.31 38.44 28.94
C PRO A 34 48.75 37.28 29.83
N ASN A 35 49.27 36.25 29.17
CA ASN A 35 49.76 34.98 29.74
C ASN A 35 48.64 33.99 30.04
N CYS A 36 48.74 32.82 29.43
CA CYS A 36 48.15 31.64 30.01
C CYS A 36 48.83 31.41 31.37
N ILE A 37 48.20 31.89 32.46
CA ILE A 37 48.76 31.95 33.81
C ILE A 37 49.14 30.54 34.35
N ALA A 38 48.71 29.48 33.66
CA ALA A 38 48.99 28.08 34.00
C ALA A 38 49.46 27.20 32.83
N CYS A 39 49.84 27.75 31.67
CA CYS A 39 50.33 26.92 30.56
C CYS A 39 51.78 26.50 30.79
N GLY A 40 52.07 25.22 30.62
CA GLY A 40 53.45 24.76 30.49
C GLY A 40 54.13 25.33 29.23
N PRO A 41 55.47 25.29 29.13
CA PRO A 41 56.20 25.80 27.96
C PRO A 41 55.73 25.23 26.61
N ALA A 42 55.28 23.97 26.59
CA ALA A 42 54.76 23.32 25.39
C ALA A 42 53.41 23.90 24.93
N GLU A 43 52.50 24.20 25.87
CA GLU A 43 51.19 24.79 25.56
C GLU A 43 51.34 26.25 25.13
N GLN A 44 52.28 26.99 25.73
CA GLN A 44 52.61 28.34 25.30
C GLN A 44 53.21 28.35 23.89
N ALA A 45 54.12 27.43 23.57
CA ALA A 45 54.68 27.29 22.22
C ALA A 45 53.61 26.92 21.17
N GLN A 46 52.67 26.05 21.52
CA GLN A 46 51.53 25.71 20.67
C GLN A 46 50.63 26.93 20.43
N PHE A 47 50.30 27.69 21.48
CA PHE A 47 49.51 28.91 21.38
C PHE A 47 50.18 29.96 20.49
N ASP A 48 51.50 30.16 20.65
CA ASP A 48 52.27 31.10 19.83
C ASP A 48 52.33 30.64 18.36
N ALA A 49 52.39 29.33 18.10
CA ALA A 49 52.34 28.77 16.75
C ALA A 49 50.96 28.93 16.08
N ASP A 50 49.87 28.86 16.86
CA ASP A 50 48.50 29.01 16.36
C ASP A 50 48.04 30.47 16.22
N LYS A 51 48.81 31.43 16.77
CA LYS A 51 48.51 32.87 16.73
C LYS A 51 48.18 33.42 15.32
N PRO A 52 48.81 32.99 14.22
CA PRO A 52 48.43 33.45 12.88
C PRO A 52 47.03 33.02 12.45
N LYS A 53 46.52 31.88 12.94
CA LYS A 53 45.16 31.38 12.65
C LYS A 53 44.09 32.22 13.33
N TYR A 54 44.41 32.85 14.47
CA TYR A 54 43.47 33.66 15.25
C TYR A 54 42.77 34.73 14.41
N ALA A 55 43.52 35.47 13.59
CA ALA A 55 42.94 36.56 12.81
C ALA A 55 41.88 36.01 11.84
N ALA A 56 42.18 34.90 11.15
CA ALA A 56 41.27 34.24 10.22
C ALA A 56 40.04 33.67 10.92
N VAL A 57 40.21 32.94 12.03
CA VAL A 57 39.08 32.38 12.81
C VAL A 57 38.22 33.49 13.40
N ARG A 58 38.83 34.57 13.91
CA ARG A 58 38.12 35.74 14.45
C ARG A 58 37.27 36.42 13.38
N GLU A 59 37.87 36.71 12.24
CA GLU A 59 37.18 37.38 11.14
C GLU A 59 36.01 36.53 10.65
N TRP A 60 36.25 35.23 10.43
CA TRP A 60 35.22 34.30 9.98
C TRP A 60 34.09 34.16 11.02
N THR A 61 34.39 33.82 12.27
CA THR A 61 33.36 33.62 13.32
C THR A 61 32.51 34.88 13.55
N THR A 62 33.14 36.05 13.56
CA THR A 62 32.45 37.34 13.76
C THR A 62 31.53 37.67 12.58
N ARG A 63 31.94 37.35 11.35
CA ARG A 63 31.08 37.49 10.17
C ARG A 63 29.94 36.48 10.20
N GLU A 64 30.25 35.21 10.48
CA GLU A 64 29.29 34.10 10.51
C GLU A 64 28.16 34.36 11.52
N ILE A 65 28.50 34.70 12.76
CA ILE A 65 27.52 34.96 13.81
C ILE A 65 26.62 36.17 13.49
N ARG A 66 27.14 37.16 12.75
CA ARG A 66 26.34 38.31 12.30
C ARG A 66 25.35 37.89 11.22
N GLU A 67 25.79 37.10 10.25
CA GLU A 67 24.90 36.56 9.21
C GLU A 67 23.80 35.68 9.83
N ILE A 68 24.14 34.83 10.80
CA ILE A 68 23.16 34.04 11.57
C ILE A 68 22.20 34.97 12.34
N SER A 69 22.72 36.02 12.99
CA SER A 69 21.91 36.99 13.74
C SER A 69 20.89 37.69 12.84
N ASP A 70 21.31 38.15 11.66
CA ASP A 70 20.44 38.79 10.67
C ASP A 70 19.38 37.80 10.16
N TRP A 71 19.79 36.55 9.90
CA TRP A 71 18.90 35.48 9.46
C TRP A 71 17.84 35.14 10.51
N MET A 72 18.23 34.89 11.77
CA MET A 72 17.29 34.66 12.88
C MET A 72 16.36 35.87 13.08
N GLY A 73 16.91 37.09 13.07
CA GLY A 73 16.13 38.32 13.18
C GLY A 73 15.08 38.47 12.07
N SER A 74 15.39 38.01 10.86
CA SER A 74 14.46 38.08 9.72
C SER A 74 13.20 37.22 9.90
N PHE A 75 13.19 36.24 10.80
CA PHE A 75 12.01 35.44 11.15
C PHE A 75 11.21 36.02 12.32
N GLY A 76 11.77 36.98 13.05
CA GLY A 76 11.15 37.55 14.25
C GLY A 76 11.47 36.78 15.54
N PHE A 77 12.53 35.96 15.57
CA PHE A 77 13.06 35.48 16.86
C PHE A 77 13.47 36.68 17.73
N PRO A 78 13.33 36.63 19.06
CA PRO A 78 13.89 37.66 19.94
C PRO A 78 15.42 37.58 19.96
N ALA A 79 16.09 38.72 20.14
CA ALA A 79 17.53 38.72 20.33
C ALA A 79 17.92 38.03 21.66
N PRO A 80 19.10 37.40 21.74
CA PRO A 80 19.58 36.74 22.94
C PRO A 80 19.74 37.68 24.14
N VAL A 81 19.60 37.13 25.35
CA VAL A 81 19.95 37.85 26.58
C VAL A 81 21.47 38.07 26.61
N LEU A 82 21.90 39.31 26.86
CA LEU A 82 23.31 39.65 26.88
C LEU A 82 23.85 39.74 28.30
N SER A 83 25.12 39.41 28.46
CA SER A 83 25.88 39.70 29.67
C SER A 83 26.11 41.21 29.83
N ALA A 84 26.50 41.66 31.02
CA ALA A 84 26.87 43.05 31.26
C ALA A 84 28.02 43.55 30.36
N ASP A 85 28.89 42.63 29.91
CA ASP A 85 30.03 42.92 29.03
C ASP A 85 29.68 42.85 27.52
N GLY A 86 28.39 42.69 27.20
CA GLY A 86 27.85 42.59 25.85
C GLY A 86 27.91 41.19 25.24
N PRO A 87 27.62 41.05 23.93
CA PRO A 87 27.73 39.80 23.18
C PRO A 87 29.20 39.45 22.94
N ARG A 88 29.63 38.24 23.30
CA ARG A 88 31.03 37.80 23.23
C ARG A 88 31.14 36.35 22.74
N LEU A 89 32.15 36.08 21.93
CA LEU A 89 32.58 34.72 21.60
C LEU A 89 33.91 34.45 22.31
N TYR A 90 34.00 33.40 23.11
CA TYR A 90 35.21 33.02 23.83
C TYR A 90 35.76 31.71 23.33
N VAL A 91 37.00 31.72 22.86
CA VAL A 91 37.69 30.46 22.53
C VAL A 91 38.42 29.99 23.78
N GLN A 92 38.13 28.76 24.22
CA GLN A 92 38.68 28.21 25.46
C GLN A 92 39.50 26.95 25.22
N ASN A 93 40.67 26.88 25.87
CA ASN A 93 41.54 25.71 25.84
C ASN A 93 41.16 24.75 26.99
N PRO A 94 41.07 23.42 26.76
CA PRO A 94 40.80 22.43 27.81
C PRO A 94 41.69 22.52 29.06
N SER A 95 42.94 22.98 28.93
CA SER A 95 43.90 22.98 30.05
C SER A 95 43.67 24.06 31.10
N THR A 96 42.91 25.13 30.79
CA THR A 96 42.68 26.26 31.71
C THR A 96 41.47 26.10 32.63
N TYR A 97 40.74 24.98 32.57
CA TYR A 97 39.54 24.76 33.38
C TYR A 97 39.85 24.25 34.80
N LEU A 98 39.18 24.80 35.81
CA LEU A 98 39.24 24.33 37.21
C LEU A 98 38.30 23.12 37.42
N SER A 99 38.91 21.94 37.41
CA SER A 99 38.54 20.63 38.00
C SER A 99 37.12 20.01 37.93
N ALA A 100 36.01 20.72 37.70
CA ALA A 100 34.66 20.11 37.74
C ALA A 100 34.08 19.75 36.35
N ASP A 101 34.27 20.57 35.30
CA ASP A 101 33.73 20.28 33.94
C ASP A 101 34.77 19.75 32.93
N LYS A 102 35.96 19.34 33.39
CA LYS A 102 36.99 18.76 32.50
C LYS A 102 36.52 17.49 31.76
N THR A 103 35.47 16.83 32.26
CA THR A 103 34.85 15.64 31.64
C THR A 103 33.86 15.98 30.52
N PHE A 104 33.26 17.17 30.53
CA PHE A 104 32.24 17.60 29.56
C PHE A 104 32.86 18.29 28.33
N TRP A 105 33.83 19.17 28.59
CA TRP A 105 34.43 20.05 27.58
C TRP A 105 35.12 19.35 26.38
N PRO A 106 35.82 18.21 26.51
CA PRO A 106 36.44 17.54 25.36
C PRO A 106 35.44 17.03 24.31
N LYS A 107 34.14 17.00 24.64
CA LYS A 107 33.08 16.41 23.80
C LYS A 107 32.13 17.42 23.18
N THR A 108 32.25 18.71 23.52
CA THR A 108 31.36 19.77 23.02
C THR A 108 32.10 20.72 22.09
N ALA A 109 31.54 21.00 20.91
CA ALA A 109 32.11 21.96 19.95
C ALA A 109 31.94 23.42 20.42
N GLY A 110 30.91 23.71 21.20
CA GLY A 110 30.71 24.98 21.91
C GLY A 110 29.68 24.84 23.04
N PHE A 111 29.46 25.93 23.78
CA PHE A 111 28.27 26.10 24.62
C PHE A 111 27.96 27.58 24.83
N TYR A 112 26.68 27.93 24.90
CA TYR A 112 26.21 29.24 25.33
C TYR A 112 26.05 29.31 26.86
N SER A 113 26.50 30.40 27.49
CA SER A 113 26.29 30.61 28.94
C SER A 113 26.11 32.08 29.29
N LYS A 114 24.84 32.47 29.51
CA LYS A 114 24.42 33.78 30.07
C LYS A 114 24.97 34.99 29.31
N GLY A 115 24.96 34.94 27.97
CA GLY A 115 25.37 36.03 27.09
C GLY A 115 26.50 35.68 26.14
N PRO A 116 27.62 35.12 26.60
CA PRO A 116 28.67 34.61 25.72
C PRO A 116 28.41 33.22 25.15
N ILE A 117 29.00 32.96 23.97
CA ILE A 117 29.21 31.62 23.42
C ILE A 117 30.67 31.24 23.62
N PHE A 118 30.91 30.07 24.18
CA PHE A 118 32.22 29.48 24.37
C PHE A 118 32.48 28.47 23.24
N LEU A 119 33.58 28.64 22.51
CA LEU A 119 33.98 27.80 21.38
C LEU A 119 35.14 26.91 21.77
N ASN A 120 35.07 25.64 21.40
CA ASN A 120 36.12 24.67 21.66
C ASN A 120 37.35 24.97 20.79
N TYR A 121 38.52 25.08 21.43
CA TYR A 121 39.78 25.34 20.74
C TYR A 121 40.13 24.26 19.70
N GLU A 122 39.86 23.00 19.96
CA GLU A 122 40.18 21.92 19.02
C GLU A 122 39.34 22.03 17.73
N TYR A 123 38.04 22.31 17.86
CA TYR A 123 37.11 22.42 16.73
C TYR A 123 37.32 23.70 15.91
N PHE A 124 37.58 24.84 16.56
CA PHE A 124 37.66 26.14 15.87
C PHE A 124 39.09 26.60 15.58
N PHE A 125 40.11 26.14 16.31
CA PHE A 125 41.49 26.62 16.15
C PHE A 125 42.44 25.56 15.61
N ASN A 126 42.43 24.33 16.15
CA ASN A 126 43.32 23.29 15.62
C ASN A 126 42.98 22.95 14.16
N ALA A 127 41.70 22.94 13.83
CA ALA A 127 41.22 22.68 12.47
C ALA A 127 41.36 23.87 11.50
N ALA A 128 41.75 25.05 11.99
CA ALA A 128 41.87 26.25 11.18
C ALA A 128 43.20 26.35 10.42
N THR A 129 43.14 27.00 9.27
CA THR A 129 44.27 27.45 8.45
C THR A 129 44.38 28.98 8.52
N THR A 130 45.38 29.56 7.88
CA THR A 130 45.55 31.02 7.76
C THR A 130 44.79 31.62 6.56
N ALA A 131 43.91 30.85 5.91
CA ALA A 131 43.12 31.31 4.77
C ALA A 131 41.92 32.18 5.19
N ALA A 132 41.36 32.94 4.25
CA ALA A 132 40.18 33.80 4.50
C ALA A 132 38.92 33.02 4.89
N VAL A 133 38.81 31.78 4.40
CA VAL A 133 37.90 30.75 4.92
C VAL A 133 38.80 29.73 5.61
N PRO A 134 38.85 29.71 6.95
CA PRO A 134 39.93 29.02 7.65
C PRO A 134 39.76 27.49 7.68
N PHE A 135 38.58 26.94 7.38
CA PHE A 135 38.27 25.52 7.54
C PHE A 135 38.13 24.78 6.20
N ALA A 136 38.41 23.47 6.23
CA ALA A 136 37.95 22.55 5.19
C ALA A 136 36.41 22.54 5.16
N SER A 137 35.81 22.13 4.03
CA SER A 137 34.37 22.28 3.81
C SER A 137 33.50 21.56 4.84
N ASP A 138 33.88 20.37 5.26
CA ASP A 138 33.19 19.56 6.26
C ASP A 138 33.23 20.24 7.64
N VAL A 139 34.43 20.61 8.08
CA VAL A 139 34.66 21.33 9.35
C VAL A 139 33.97 22.70 9.34
N LEU A 140 33.96 23.38 8.20
CA LEU A 140 33.29 24.66 8.02
C LEU A 140 31.79 24.52 8.30
N ILE A 141 31.16 23.47 7.74
CA ILE A 141 29.73 23.25 7.90
C ILE A 141 29.41 22.91 9.36
N GLU A 142 30.17 22.02 9.99
CA GLU A 142 29.98 21.65 11.41
C GLU A 142 30.15 22.85 12.35
N ASN A 143 31.19 23.67 12.15
CA ASN A 143 31.41 24.87 12.96
C ASN A 143 30.31 25.93 12.72
N THR A 144 29.78 26.00 11.50
CA THR A 144 28.66 26.90 11.16
C THR A 144 27.36 26.46 11.83
N ASP A 145 27.07 25.16 11.80
CA ASP A 145 25.95 24.54 12.51
C ASP A 145 26.01 24.85 14.01
N THR A 146 27.17 24.59 14.61
CA THR A 146 27.45 24.83 16.02
C THR A 146 27.19 26.29 16.40
N LEU A 147 27.66 27.27 15.61
CA LEU A 147 27.44 28.68 15.92
C LEU A 147 25.95 29.06 15.94
N ALA A 148 25.17 28.52 15.01
CA ALA A 148 23.72 28.77 14.95
C ALA A 148 22.97 28.06 16.09
N HIS A 149 23.35 26.83 16.40
CA HIS A 149 22.87 26.08 17.57
C HIS A 149 23.08 26.88 18.86
N GLU A 150 24.32 27.28 19.13
CA GLU A 150 24.66 27.98 20.37
C GLU A 150 24.02 29.37 20.47
N LEU A 151 23.91 30.10 19.35
CA LEU A 151 23.21 31.38 19.34
C LEU A 151 21.73 31.23 19.67
N PHE A 152 21.10 30.14 19.22
CA PHE A 152 19.68 29.88 19.49
C PHE A 152 19.39 29.56 20.96
N HIS A 153 20.34 28.99 21.71
CA HIS A 153 20.19 28.89 23.17
C HIS A 153 20.02 30.26 23.84
N GLY A 154 20.70 31.30 23.32
CA GLY A 154 20.48 32.67 23.76
C GLY A 154 19.06 33.18 23.46
N VAL A 155 18.50 32.82 22.30
CA VAL A 155 17.10 33.10 21.94
C VAL A 155 16.14 32.41 22.91
N GLN A 156 16.37 31.13 23.22
CA GLN A 156 15.60 30.40 24.23
C GLN A 156 15.70 31.05 25.62
N GLN A 157 16.86 31.60 25.98
CA GLN A 157 17.00 32.31 27.26
C GLN A 157 16.16 33.60 27.28
N ALA A 158 16.09 34.32 26.17
CA ALA A 158 15.34 35.57 26.06
C ALA A 158 13.83 35.38 26.24
N THR A 159 13.29 34.23 25.85
CA THR A 159 11.88 33.89 26.04
C THR A 159 11.59 33.23 27.39
N GLY A 160 12.60 32.99 28.23
CA GLY A 160 12.47 32.20 29.45
C GLY A 160 12.33 30.69 29.21
N PHE A 161 12.41 30.25 27.96
CA PHE A 161 12.30 28.86 27.53
C PHE A 161 13.47 27.98 28.02
N TYR A 162 14.66 28.59 28.16
CA TYR A 162 15.87 27.92 28.65
C TYR A 162 15.78 27.40 30.09
N ALA A 163 14.82 27.90 30.90
CA ALA A 163 14.61 27.43 32.27
C ALA A 163 13.93 26.05 32.35
N SER A 164 13.54 25.49 31.21
CA SER A 164 12.93 24.16 31.12
C SER A 164 13.91 23.03 31.47
N PRO A 165 13.48 22.03 32.26
CA PRO A 165 14.30 20.85 32.56
C PRO A 165 14.41 19.85 31.41
N GLU A 166 13.52 19.90 30.41
CA GLU A 166 13.46 18.88 29.36
C GLU A 166 14.45 19.13 28.23
N ASP A 167 15.35 18.17 28.01
CA ASP A 167 16.47 18.32 27.08
C ASP A 167 16.07 18.15 25.61
N TRP A 168 15.03 17.34 25.31
CA TRP A 168 14.71 16.97 23.93
C TRP A 168 14.32 18.13 23.03
N TYR A 169 13.61 19.15 23.56
CA TYR A 169 13.39 20.41 22.83
C TYR A 169 14.41 21.49 23.19
N ARG A 170 15.04 21.43 24.38
CA ARG A 170 16.06 22.41 24.77
C ARG A 170 17.26 22.33 23.85
N GLU A 171 17.71 21.12 23.49
CA GLU A 171 18.81 20.87 22.54
C GLU A 171 18.31 20.57 21.13
N GLY A 172 17.17 19.88 20.98
CA GLY A 172 16.64 19.52 19.66
C GLY A 172 16.23 20.73 18.81
N MET A 173 15.62 21.77 19.40
CA MET A 173 15.28 22.97 18.63
C MET A 173 16.52 23.76 18.14
N PRO A 174 17.53 24.04 18.97
CA PRO A 174 18.77 24.62 18.49
C PRO A 174 19.47 23.76 17.44
N ALA A 175 19.44 22.43 17.58
CA ALA A 175 20.00 21.53 16.55
C ALA A 175 19.26 21.69 15.21
N ALA A 176 17.93 21.81 15.24
CA ALA A 176 17.13 22.11 14.03
C ALA A 176 17.46 23.46 13.41
N VAL A 177 17.83 24.44 14.24
CA VAL A 177 18.23 25.78 13.81
C VAL A 177 19.63 25.79 13.18
N GLY A 178 20.58 25.03 13.75
CA GLY A 178 21.87 24.75 13.12
C GLY A 178 21.68 24.13 11.73
N ILE A 179 20.85 23.08 11.66
CA ILE A 179 20.46 22.40 10.43
C ILE A 179 19.84 23.39 9.41
N GLY A 180 18.91 24.25 9.87
CA GLY A 180 18.27 25.24 9.03
C GLY A 180 19.26 26.24 8.43
N TRP A 181 20.22 26.71 9.23
CA TRP A 181 21.24 27.66 8.79
C TRP A 181 22.23 27.04 7.81
N THR A 182 22.76 25.85 8.11
CA THR A 182 23.65 25.15 7.19
C THR A 182 22.97 24.78 5.89
N GLY A 183 21.70 24.36 5.96
CA GLY A 183 20.85 24.12 4.80
C GLY A 183 20.63 25.37 3.94
N HIS A 184 20.47 26.55 4.56
CA HIS A 184 20.37 27.84 3.90
C HIS A 184 21.66 28.22 3.16
N LYS A 185 22.83 27.89 3.72
CA LYS A 185 24.13 28.38 3.25
C LYS A 185 24.91 27.42 2.33
N TYR A 186 24.83 26.11 2.55
CA TYR A 186 25.77 25.13 1.98
C TYR A 186 25.12 23.93 1.29
N THR A 187 23.88 24.06 0.79
CA THR A 187 23.09 22.94 0.24
C THR A 187 23.83 22.13 -0.86
N PRO A 188 23.81 20.77 -0.85
CA PRO A 188 23.13 19.87 0.11
C PRO A 188 24.03 19.42 1.29
N TYR A 189 23.48 19.49 2.51
CA TYR A 189 24.07 18.92 3.73
C TYR A 189 23.34 17.62 4.11
N VAL A 190 24.08 16.65 4.66
CA VAL A 190 23.56 15.32 5.03
C VAL A 190 23.48 15.22 6.56
N PHE A 191 22.32 14.83 7.06
CA PHE A 191 22.03 14.73 8.49
C PHE A 191 22.43 13.36 9.06
N TRP A 192 22.76 13.35 10.35
CA TRP A 192 22.94 12.12 11.11
C TRP A 192 21.57 11.55 11.49
N ALA A 193 21.40 10.24 11.31
CA ALA A 193 20.14 9.55 11.55
C ALA A 193 19.77 9.59 13.05
N GLY A 194 18.56 10.04 13.37
CA GLY A 194 18.02 9.91 14.73
C GLY A 194 17.75 8.46 15.12
N ASN A 195 17.57 8.16 16.41
CA ASN A 195 17.02 6.87 16.86
C ASN A 195 15.56 7.04 17.30
N TYR A 196 14.61 6.68 16.44
CA TYR A 196 13.17 6.84 16.69
C TYR A 196 12.52 5.63 17.39
N THR A 197 13.31 4.61 17.79
CA THR A 197 12.83 3.56 18.70
C THR A 197 12.68 4.05 20.14
N GLU A 198 13.42 5.10 20.49
CA GLU A 198 13.32 5.78 21.77
C GLU A 198 12.19 6.82 21.75
N PRO A 199 11.56 7.10 22.91
CA PRO A 199 10.59 8.18 23.00
C PRO A 199 11.13 9.50 22.44
N LEU A 200 10.27 10.25 21.75
CA LEU A 200 10.60 11.58 21.25
C LEU A 200 11.09 12.50 22.39
N HIS A 201 10.45 12.41 23.56
CA HIS A 201 10.62 13.31 24.69
C HIS A 201 11.65 12.88 25.73
N THR A 202 12.12 11.64 25.68
CA THR A 202 13.21 11.14 26.55
C THR A 202 14.26 10.35 25.74
N PRO A 203 14.88 10.96 24.73
CA PRO A 203 15.95 10.32 23.97
C PRO A 203 17.21 10.18 24.82
N SER A 204 18.04 9.19 24.49
CA SER A 204 19.40 9.04 25.02
C SER A 204 20.34 10.15 24.52
N ASP A 205 20.09 10.65 23.30
CA ASP A 205 20.76 11.79 22.69
C ASP A 205 19.71 12.84 22.24
N PRO A 206 19.55 13.97 22.94
CA PRO A 206 18.58 15.00 22.59
C PRO A 206 18.92 15.75 21.31
N TYR A 207 20.19 15.80 20.88
CA TYR A 207 20.60 16.46 19.63
C TYR A 207 20.06 15.72 18.41
N SER A 208 19.87 14.40 18.52
CA SER A 208 19.26 13.56 17.49
C SER A 208 17.81 13.95 17.13
N ARG A 209 17.17 14.80 17.94
CA ARG A 209 15.81 15.31 17.67
C ARG A 209 15.77 16.56 16.80
N GLY A 210 16.92 17.16 16.47
CA GLY A 210 16.99 18.30 15.54
C GLY A 210 16.38 18.00 14.17
N GLU A 211 16.57 16.78 13.67
CA GLU A 211 15.97 16.32 12.43
C GLU A 211 14.43 16.37 12.47
N PHE A 212 13.84 15.90 13.56
CA PHE A 212 12.38 15.93 13.75
C PHE A 212 11.83 17.35 13.68
N PHE A 213 12.40 18.29 14.44
CA PHE A 213 11.92 19.67 14.43
C PHE A 213 12.13 20.34 13.06
N TYR A 214 13.29 20.18 12.44
CA TYR A 214 13.58 20.80 11.14
C TYR A 214 12.62 20.33 10.04
N PHE A 215 12.45 19.01 9.89
CA PHE A 215 11.59 18.47 8.84
C PHE A 215 10.10 18.65 9.14
N LEU A 216 9.70 18.63 10.42
CA LEU A 216 8.36 19.07 10.79
C LEU A 216 8.09 20.50 10.32
N GLY A 217 9.04 21.42 10.52
CA GLY A 217 8.92 22.77 9.98
C GLY A 217 8.76 22.77 8.46
N LYS A 218 9.57 21.99 7.73
CA LYS A 218 9.44 21.86 6.27
C LYS A 218 8.07 21.35 5.85
N ASP A 219 7.56 20.32 6.51
CA ASP A 219 6.24 19.74 6.23
C ASP A 219 5.10 20.72 6.56
N LEU A 220 5.31 21.61 7.53
CA LEU A 220 4.41 22.73 7.87
C LEU A 220 4.57 23.95 6.95
N GLY A 221 5.48 23.91 5.97
CA GLY A 221 5.74 25.03 5.05
C GLY A 221 6.54 26.19 5.64
N ALA A 222 7.29 25.93 6.72
CA ALA A 222 8.15 26.90 7.40
C ALA A 222 9.30 27.40 6.50
N ARG A 223 9.57 28.71 6.49
CA ARG A 223 10.78 29.25 5.82
C ARG A 223 12.02 28.70 6.52
N ASP A 224 12.93 28.15 5.70
CA ASP A 224 14.13 27.42 6.13
C ASP A 224 13.87 26.32 7.18
N GLY A 225 12.65 25.81 7.29
CA GLY A 225 12.28 24.74 8.23
C GLY A 225 12.20 25.16 9.69
N ILE A 226 12.38 26.44 10.05
CA ILE A 226 12.57 26.84 11.46
C ILE A 226 11.71 28.02 11.92
N ASP A 227 11.17 28.84 11.01
CA ASP A 227 10.38 30.03 11.40
C ASP A 227 9.14 29.69 12.23
N TYR A 228 8.69 28.45 12.11
CA TYR A 228 7.57 27.92 12.86
C TYR A 228 7.87 27.87 14.38
N LEU A 229 9.14 27.84 14.79
CA LEU A 229 9.54 27.82 16.20
C LEU A 229 9.27 29.15 16.91
N VAL A 230 9.18 30.28 16.20
CA VAL A 230 8.97 31.62 16.79
C VAL A 230 7.74 31.67 17.72
N PRO A 231 6.52 31.34 17.25
CA PRO A 231 5.35 31.32 18.14
C PRO A 231 5.36 30.18 19.16
N LEU A 232 6.11 29.08 18.92
CA LEU A 232 6.25 28.00 19.91
C LEU A 232 7.05 28.46 21.13
N LEU A 233 8.13 29.21 20.92
CA LEU A 233 8.96 29.78 21.97
C LEU A 233 8.25 30.83 22.82
N ALA A 234 7.21 31.47 22.28
CA ALA A 234 6.39 32.44 23.02
C ALA A 234 5.43 31.77 24.03
N ALA A 235 5.20 30.46 23.89
CA ALA A 235 4.38 29.68 24.81
C ALA A 235 5.26 29.06 25.92
N ASN A 236 4.68 28.92 27.12
CA ASN A 236 5.39 28.33 28.26
C ASN A 236 5.42 26.79 28.11
N PRO A 237 6.62 26.16 28.04
CA PRO A 237 6.74 24.70 27.90
C PRO A 237 6.53 23.92 29.20
N ALA A 238 6.34 24.59 30.35
CA ALA A 238 6.19 23.94 31.66
C ALA A 238 4.78 23.34 31.88
N ASP A 239 4.43 22.32 31.08
CA ASP A 239 3.17 21.59 31.20
C ASP A 239 3.22 20.38 32.16
N GLY A 240 4.42 19.97 32.61
CA GLY A 240 4.64 18.83 33.49
C GLY A 240 4.55 17.44 32.84
N ALA A 241 4.32 17.38 31.52
CA ALA A 241 4.24 16.15 30.73
C ALA A 241 5.39 16.07 29.73
N HIS A 242 6.61 16.36 30.20
CA HIS A 242 7.83 16.46 29.40
C HIS A 242 7.69 17.42 28.20
N GLY A 243 6.82 18.44 28.28
CA GLY A 243 6.54 19.40 27.21
C GLY A 243 5.69 18.85 26.05
N LEU A 244 5.16 17.64 26.14
CA LEU A 244 4.35 17.05 25.07
C LEU A 244 3.03 17.80 24.84
N ILE A 245 2.37 18.28 25.90
CA ILE A 245 1.10 19.02 25.81
C ILE A 245 1.36 20.41 25.22
N TRP A 246 2.42 21.08 25.64
CA TRP A 246 2.85 22.36 25.10
C TRP A 246 3.09 22.24 23.60
N PHE A 247 3.85 21.23 23.18
CA PHE A 247 4.19 21.05 21.79
C PHE A 247 2.95 20.70 20.95
N ASP A 248 2.10 19.79 21.44
CA ASP A 248 0.84 19.43 20.78
C ASP A 248 -0.12 20.63 20.63
N ASN A 249 -0.25 21.46 21.66
CA ASN A 249 -1.05 22.70 21.59
C ASN A 249 -0.49 23.67 20.54
N GLY A 250 0.83 23.77 20.46
CA GLY A 250 1.51 24.58 19.45
C GLY A 250 1.30 24.08 18.02
N LEU A 251 1.27 22.77 17.83
CA LEU A 251 0.88 22.14 16.57
C LEU A 251 -0.61 22.36 16.26
N ALA A 252 -1.48 22.24 17.26
CA ALA A 252 -2.92 22.40 17.09
C ALA A 252 -3.28 23.82 16.62
N ALA A 253 -2.56 24.83 17.09
CA ALA A 253 -2.68 26.21 16.60
C ALA A 253 -2.33 26.36 15.10
N ARG A 254 -1.65 25.37 14.52
CA ARG A 254 -1.33 25.27 13.09
C ARG A 254 -2.18 24.27 12.32
N GLY A 255 -3.19 23.68 12.95
CA GLY A 255 -4.13 22.78 12.29
C GLY A 255 -3.66 21.33 12.19
N THR A 256 -2.68 20.91 13.01
CA THR A 256 -2.31 19.49 13.14
C THR A 256 -2.04 19.13 14.59
N ARG A 257 -1.88 17.84 14.92
CA ARG A 257 -1.51 17.37 16.26
C ARG A 257 -0.29 16.48 16.22
N LEU A 258 0.33 16.22 17.36
CA LEU A 258 1.46 15.31 17.44
C LEU A 258 1.09 13.89 17.00
N SER A 259 -0.15 13.44 17.27
CA SER A 259 -0.69 12.14 16.81
C SER A 259 -0.85 12.03 15.30
N GLU A 260 -0.73 13.14 14.57
CA GLU A 260 -0.77 13.21 13.10
C GLU A 260 0.63 13.51 12.53
N ALA A 261 1.28 14.53 13.07
CA ALA A 261 2.56 15.05 12.58
C ALA A 261 3.71 14.06 12.81
N TYR A 262 3.78 13.37 13.96
CA TYR A 262 4.86 12.43 14.23
C TYR A 262 4.82 11.19 13.32
N PRO A 263 3.68 10.48 13.16
CA PRO A 263 3.59 9.40 12.18
C PRO A 263 3.91 9.85 10.74
N GLN A 264 3.48 11.05 10.36
CA GLN A 264 3.77 11.60 9.02
C GLN A 264 5.26 11.90 8.84
N PHE A 265 5.91 12.44 9.86
CA PHE A 265 7.36 12.63 9.88
C PHE A 265 8.10 11.28 9.71
N ILE A 266 7.70 10.25 10.45
CA ILE A 266 8.29 8.90 10.33
C ILE A 266 8.10 8.32 8.92
N ALA A 267 6.96 8.60 8.29
CA ALA A 267 6.67 8.14 6.92
C ALA A 267 7.57 8.84 5.88
N ASN A 268 7.78 10.14 6.02
CA ASN A 268 8.47 10.97 5.03
C ASN A 268 9.99 10.99 5.18
N HIS A 269 10.48 11.00 6.43
CA HIS A 269 11.88 11.32 6.74
C HIS A 269 12.61 10.15 7.43
N ALA A 270 11.94 9.36 8.28
CA ALA A 270 12.52 8.17 8.92
C ALA A 270 12.32 6.88 8.10
N THR A 271 12.84 6.84 6.87
CA THR A 271 12.47 5.82 5.87
C THR A 271 13.19 4.48 5.95
N GLY A 272 14.36 4.41 6.60
CA GLY A 272 15.20 3.22 6.65
C GLY A 272 15.64 2.82 8.07
N PRO A 273 16.20 1.61 8.23
CA PRO A 273 16.53 1.02 9.53
C PRO A 273 17.60 1.79 10.32
N GLN A 274 18.44 2.57 9.63
CA GLN A 274 19.45 3.42 10.26
C GLN A 274 18.84 4.45 11.23
N ASN A 275 17.60 4.90 10.97
CA ASN A 275 16.87 5.84 11.82
C ASN A 275 16.27 5.20 13.08
N PHE A 276 16.54 3.91 13.29
CA PHE A 276 16.02 3.11 14.38
C PHE A 276 17.15 2.42 15.16
N GLY A 277 18.41 2.81 14.90
CA GLY A 277 19.58 2.19 15.53
C GLY A 277 19.76 0.70 15.17
N LEU A 278 19.09 0.22 14.13
CA LEU A 278 19.08 -1.18 13.75
C LEU A 278 20.11 -1.45 12.64
N PRO A 279 20.92 -2.53 12.74
CA PRO A 279 21.63 -3.07 11.58
C PRO A 279 20.63 -3.43 10.47
N ALA A 280 21.06 -3.37 9.22
CA ALA A 280 20.26 -3.87 8.09
C ALA A 280 19.83 -5.33 8.36
N GLY A 281 18.53 -5.62 8.25
CA GLY A 281 17.95 -6.96 8.42
C GLY A 281 17.52 -7.34 9.86
N VAL A 282 17.62 -6.46 10.85
CA VAL A 282 17.06 -6.72 12.19
C VAL A 282 15.55 -6.51 12.18
N GLY A 283 14.79 -7.51 12.63
CA GLY A 283 13.32 -7.46 12.68
C GLY A 283 12.62 -7.88 11.38
N GLU A 284 13.27 -8.60 10.48
CA GLU A 284 12.64 -9.09 9.24
C GLU A 284 11.47 -10.04 9.50
N ILE A 285 10.28 -9.69 9.01
CA ILE A 285 9.08 -10.53 8.97
C ILE A 285 8.90 -11.00 7.52
N ALA A 286 8.74 -12.30 7.32
CA ALA A 286 8.66 -12.85 5.97
C ALA A 286 7.48 -13.84 5.90
N PRO A 287 6.32 -13.42 5.38
CA PRO A 287 5.27 -14.39 5.06
C PRO A 287 5.79 -15.32 3.96
N ARG A 288 5.68 -16.63 4.22
CA ARG A 288 6.19 -17.70 3.34
C ARG A 288 5.06 -18.57 2.78
N PRO A 289 4.33 -18.13 1.75
CA PRO A 289 3.42 -19.02 1.04
C PRO A 289 4.17 -20.21 0.43
N ARG A 290 3.73 -21.43 0.77
CA ARG A 290 4.16 -22.68 0.12
C ARG A 290 3.14 -23.04 -0.97
N VAL A 291 3.58 -23.15 -2.22
CA VAL A 291 2.69 -23.62 -3.29
C VAL A 291 2.99 -25.09 -3.61
N MET A 292 2.23 -25.98 -2.99
CA MET A 292 1.72 -27.22 -3.58
C MET A 292 0.20 -27.10 -3.44
N ALA A 293 -0.54 -27.20 -4.54
CA ALA A 293 -1.97 -26.86 -4.66
C ALA A 293 -2.80 -27.09 -3.37
N GLY A 294 -3.18 -26.01 -2.68
CA GLY A 294 -4.19 -26.05 -1.62
C GLY A 294 -3.95 -25.19 -0.37
N ASP A 295 -2.72 -24.80 -0.04
CA ASP A 295 -2.44 -24.15 1.26
C ASP A 295 -2.22 -22.63 1.11
N LEU A 296 -3.32 -21.88 1.06
CA LEU A 296 -3.35 -20.44 0.78
C LEU A 296 -3.59 -19.61 2.04
N SER A 297 -2.58 -19.51 2.92
CA SER A 297 -2.26 -18.34 3.76
C SER A 297 -1.32 -18.73 4.91
N ALA A 298 -0.02 -18.66 4.68
CA ALA A 298 0.93 -18.61 5.80
C ALA A 298 1.05 -17.15 6.26
N ALA A 299 0.46 -16.83 7.41
CA ALA A 299 0.69 -15.56 8.08
C ALA A 299 1.92 -15.68 8.99
N ASP A 300 2.83 -14.71 8.91
CA ASP A 300 3.84 -14.49 9.95
C ASP A 300 3.26 -13.48 10.95
N ARG A 301 3.34 -13.82 12.23
CA ARG A 301 2.84 -13.00 13.34
C ARG A 301 3.99 -12.80 14.30
N ARG A 302 4.30 -11.54 14.62
CA ARG A 302 5.31 -11.21 15.60
C ARG A 302 4.81 -10.21 16.61
N GLU A 303 4.92 -10.59 17.87
CA GLU A 303 4.78 -9.66 18.97
C GLU A 303 5.97 -8.69 18.97
N ARG A 304 5.66 -7.42 19.18
CA ARG A 304 6.56 -6.28 19.12
C ARG A 304 6.24 -5.34 20.27
N ASN A 305 7.21 -4.50 20.60
CA ASN A 305 7.06 -3.45 21.59
C ASN A 305 7.35 -2.11 20.91
N VAL A 306 6.58 -1.09 21.27
CA VAL A 306 6.84 0.28 20.87
C VAL A 306 6.72 1.17 22.10
N ALA A 307 7.73 2.01 22.30
CA ALA A 307 7.75 2.96 23.40
C ALA A 307 6.69 4.07 23.18
N GLU A 308 6.45 4.87 24.21
CA GLU A 308 5.61 6.05 24.14
C GLU A 308 6.20 7.11 23.20
N VAL A 309 5.37 7.70 22.33
CA VAL A 309 5.78 8.74 21.36
C VAL A 309 7.04 8.32 20.59
N ALA A 310 7.06 7.07 20.13
CA ALA A 310 8.17 6.43 19.43
C ALA A 310 7.64 5.66 18.20
N ALA A 311 8.55 5.04 17.44
CA ALA A 311 8.22 4.14 16.35
C ALA A 311 9.11 2.89 16.32
N ASP A 312 8.50 1.74 16.06
CA ASP A 312 9.21 0.48 15.76
C ASP A 312 9.40 0.31 14.25
N TYR A 313 10.39 -0.47 13.86
CA TYR A 313 10.76 -0.76 12.47
C TYR A 313 10.75 -2.26 12.16
N SER A 314 10.28 -2.61 10.98
CA SER A 314 10.24 -3.98 10.46
C SER A 314 10.42 -4.01 8.95
N ASP A 315 11.28 -4.89 8.46
CA ASP A 315 11.29 -5.25 7.04
C ASP A 315 10.27 -6.36 6.79
N VAL A 316 9.32 -6.15 5.88
CA VAL A 316 8.39 -7.19 5.46
C VAL A 316 8.73 -7.66 4.04
N SER A 317 9.14 -8.92 3.89
CA SER A 317 9.46 -9.50 2.57
C SER A 317 8.62 -10.75 2.30
N PRO A 318 7.66 -10.68 1.37
CA PRO A 318 7.02 -11.89 0.86
C PRO A 318 8.07 -12.82 0.23
N GLU A 319 7.95 -14.12 0.52
CA GLU A 319 8.81 -15.16 -0.03
C GLU A 319 7.97 -16.30 -0.59
N PHE A 320 8.05 -16.53 -1.89
CA PHE A 320 7.29 -17.56 -2.57
C PHE A 320 8.17 -18.79 -2.81
N VAL A 321 7.81 -19.90 -2.15
CA VAL A 321 8.55 -21.17 -2.25
C VAL A 321 7.71 -22.23 -2.97
N GLY A 322 8.35 -23.04 -3.82
CA GLY A 322 7.70 -24.08 -4.62
C GLY A 322 8.22 -24.16 -6.05
N ASP A 323 7.67 -25.08 -6.85
CA ASP A 323 7.94 -25.17 -8.29
C ASP A 323 6.98 -24.24 -9.06
N TRP A 324 7.53 -23.13 -9.55
CA TRP A 324 6.80 -22.11 -10.29
C TRP A 324 6.91 -22.27 -11.81
N ALA A 325 7.62 -23.28 -12.33
CA ALA A 325 7.76 -23.45 -13.77
C ALA A 325 6.42 -23.83 -14.45
N MET A 326 5.56 -24.53 -13.71
CA MET A 326 4.29 -25.09 -14.22
C MET A 326 3.04 -24.30 -13.80
N VAL A 327 3.19 -23.21 -13.04
CA VAL A 327 2.06 -22.39 -12.57
C VAL A 327 1.61 -21.44 -13.67
N GLU A 328 0.35 -21.49 -14.08
CA GLU A 328 -0.22 -20.57 -15.08
C GLU A 328 -0.27 -19.12 -14.55
N ASP A 329 -0.21 -18.13 -15.44
CA ASP A 329 -0.21 -16.71 -15.06
C ASP A 329 -1.41 -16.31 -14.20
N LYS A 330 -2.61 -16.85 -14.52
CA LYS A 330 -3.85 -16.63 -13.75
C LYS A 330 -3.73 -17.01 -12.27
N ASP A 331 -2.82 -17.92 -11.94
CA ASP A 331 -2.60 -18.43 -10.58
C ASP A 331 -1.45 -17.73 -9.84
N ARG A 332 -0.82 -16.72 -10.47
CA ARG A 332 0.30 -15.95 -9.91
C ARG A 332 -0.10 -14.59 -9.37
N PHE A 333 -1.39 -14.25 -9.32
CA PHE A 333 -1.84 -12.97 -8.80
C PHE A 333 -2.17 -13.06 -7.31
N TYR A 334 -1.44 -12.28 -6.51
CA TYR A 334 -1.54 -12.26 -5.04
C TYR A 334 -1.62 -10.82 -4.53
N ALA A 335 -1.99 -10.66 -3.27
CA ALA A 335 -1.77 -9.45 -2.51
C ALA A 335 -0.94 -9.75 -1.26
N THR A 336 -0.02 -8.85 -0.92
CA THR A 336 0.56 -8.77 0.41
C THR A 336 -0.37 -7.96 1.30
N VAL A 337 -0.65 -8.49 2.49
CA VAL A 337 -1.45 -7.84 3.53
C VAL A 337 -0.58 -7.64 4.76
N ILE A 338 -0.51 -6.40 5.24
CA ILE A 338 0.24 -6.02 6.45
C ILE A 338 -0.74 -5.33 7.41
N SER A 339 -0.81 -5.78 8.66
CA SER A 339 -1.81 -5.30 9.63
C SER A 339 -1.33 -5.43 11.06
N ILE A 340 -2.01 -4.74 11.97
CA ILE A 340 -1.85 -4.89 13.43
C ILE A 340 -3.15 -5.51 13.98
N PRO A 341 -3.29 -6.84 13.99
CA PRO A 341 -4.52 -7.48 14.47
C PRO A 341 -4.78 -7.32 15.97
N GLU A 342 -3.73 -7.14 16.77
CA GLU A 342 -3.79 -7.12 18.24
C GLU A 342 -2.83 -6.05 18.78
N ALA A 343 -3.30 -5.23 19.73
CA ALA A 343 -2.51 -4.26 20.49
C ALA A 343 -3.26 -3.88 21.77
N ASP A 344 -2.54 -3.39 22.78
CA ASP A 344 -3.14 -2.94 24.05
C ASP A 344 -4.09 -1.74 23.85
N ARG A 345 -3.68 -0.78 22.99
CA ARG A 345 -4.41 0.44 22.59
C ARG A 345 -4.20 0.72 21.10
N ILE A 346 -4.91 -0.03 20.27
CA ILE A 346 -4.72 0.00 18.80
C ILE A 346 -5.03 1.37 18.16
N GLU A 347 -5.88 2.17 18.78
CA GLU A 347 -6.21 3.55 18.37
C GLU A 347 -5.04 4.53 18.50
N ASP A 348 -4.07 4.26 19.38
CA ASP A 348 -2.86 5.07 19.55
C ASP A 348 -1.80 4.71 18.49
N LEU A 349 -1.98 3.59 17.79
CA LEU A 349 -1.02 3.10 16.80
C LEU A 349 -1.32 3.64 15.40
N ARG A 350 -0.26 3.85 14.61
CA ARG A 350 -0.35 4.05 13.16
C ARG A 350 0.55 3.04 12.45
N LEU A 351 0.00 2.37 11.45
CA LEU A 351 0.76 1.51 10.55
C LEU A 351 1.30 2.36 9.40
N ILE A 352 2.62 2.34 9.21
CA ILE A 352 3.31 3.15 8.20
C ILE A 352 4.03 2.21 7.23
N VAL A 353 3.66 2.24 5.96
CA VAL A 353 4.31 1.42 4.91
C VAL A 353 4.72 2.32 3.75
N GLY A 354 6.02 2.39 3.47
CA GLY A 354 6.56 3.43 2.58
C GLY A 354 6.25 4.82 3.14
N THR A 355 5.51 5.63 2.39
CA THR A 355 5.03 6.96 2.82
C THR A 355 3.56 6.96 3.25
N ARG A 356 2.85 5.82 3.18
CA ARG A 356 1.44 5.72 3.55
C ARG A 356 1.31 5.55 5.06
N VAL A 357 0.61 6.48 5.71
CA VAL A 357 0.20 6.40 7.12
C VAL A 357 -1.23 5.89 7.18
N LEU A 358 -1.45 4.81 7.93
CA LEU A 358 -2.74 4.17 8.12
C LEU A 358 -3.10 4.13 9.61
N PRO A 359 -4.38 4.27 9.98
CA PRO A 359 -4.84 3.99 11.35
C PRO A 359 -4.44 2.57 11.79
N GLY A 360 -4.17 2.34 13.07
CA GLY A 360 -3.71 1.03 13.57
C GLY A 360 -4.61 -0.15 13.22
N LYS A 361 -5.93 0.06 13.14
CA LYS A 361 -6.92 -0.97 12.73
C LYS A 361 -6.96 -1.24 11.22
N ALA A 362 -6.41 -0.34 10.41
CA ALA A 362 -6.39 -0.50 8.96
C ALA A 362 -5.25 -1.45 8.55
N ARG A 363 -5.37 -2.01 7.35
CA ARG A 363 -4.35 -2.87 6.76
C ARG A 363 -3.79 -2.24 5.49
N PHE A 364 -2.52 -2.47 5.25
CA PHE A 364 -1.88 -2.14 3.98
C PHE A 364 -2.03 -3.31 3.01
N LEU A 365 -2.41 -3.00 1.78
CA LEU A 365 -2.61 -3.95 0.69
C LEU A 365 -1.69 -3.58 -0.48
N ALA A 366 -0.98 -4.56 -1.03
CA ALA A 366 -0.18 -4.38 -2.23
C ALA A 366 -0.36 -5.57 -3.20
N PRO A 367 -0.84 -5.34 -4.45
CA PRO A 367 -0.89 -6.39 -5.45
C PRO A 367 0.53 -6.84 -5.80
N MET A 368 0.67 -8.11 -6.15
CA MET A 368 1.93 -8.67 -6.58
C MET A 368 1.76 -9.88 -7.51
N ARG A 369 2.75 -10.04 -8.39
CA ARG A 369 2.95 -11.27 -9.15
C ARG A 369 3.86 -12.19 -8.35
N ALA A 370 3.35 -13.36 -8.00
CA ALA A 370 4.14 -14.41 -7.38
C ALA A 370 5.09 -15.07 -8.39
N GLU A 371 6.34 -15.23 -7.95
CA GLU A 371 7.43 -15.86 -8.70
C GLU A 371 8.45 -16.42 -7.68
N PRO A 372 9.29 -17.40 -8.05
CA PRO A 372 10.12 -18.08 -7.05
C PRO A 372 11.12 -17.11 -6.40
N GLY A 373 11.20 -17.18 -5.07
CA GLY A 373 12.18 -16.46 -4.27
C GLY A 373 11.59 -15.43 -3.33
N ARG A 374 12.48 -14.61 -2.76
CA ARG A 374 12.16 -13.54 -1.83
C ARG A 374 12.11 -12.20 -2.55
N MET A 375 11.20 -11.33 -2.12
CA MET A 375 11.16 -9.94 -2.56
C MET A 375 12.52 -9.28 -2.36
N ARG A 376 13.05 -8.65 -3.42
CA ARG A 376 14.38 -8.02 -3.42
C ARG A 376 14.40 -6.71 -2.63
N GLN A 377 13.29 -6.00 -2.64
CA GLN A 377 13.09 -4.76 -1.90
C GLN A 377 11.98 -4.98 -0.87
N PRO A 378 12.31 -5.22 0.41
CA PRO A 378 11.30 -5.36 1.45
C PRO A 378 10.37 -4.15 1.50
N PHE A 379 9.15 -4.35 1.99
CA PHE A 379 8.34 -3.26 2.48
C PHE A 379 8.93 -2.76 3.79
N ASN A 380 9.34 -1.49 3.82
CA ASN A 380 9.77 -0.82 5.04
C ASN A 380 8.52 -0.49 5.86
N VAL A 381 8.25 -1.29 6.90
CA VAL A 381 7.09 -1.13 7.77
C VAL A 381 7.53 -0.48 9.07
N ARG A 382 6.82 0.56 9.47
CA ARG A 382 7.01 1.25 10.74
C ARG A 382 5.68 1.27 11.49
N VAL A 383 5.74 1.24 12.81
CA VAL A 383 4.55 1.39 13.66
C VAL A 383 4.85 2.45 14.69
N SER A 384 4.15 3.58 14.62
CA SER A 384 4.27 4.64 15.63
C SER A 384 3.21 4.50 16.70
N ASN A 385 3.53 4.97 17.91
CA ASN A 385 2.67 4.96 19.08
C ASN A 385 2.51 6.38 19.63
N VAL A 386 1.41 7.04 19.28
CA VAL A 386 1.10 8.40 19.73
C VAL A 386 -0.41 8.51 19.94
N ALA A 387 -0.82 8.65 21.20
CA ALA A 387 -2.21 8.89 21.54
C ALA A 387 -2.64 10.31 21.11
N ASP A 388 -3.94 10.52 20.90
CA ASP A 388 -4.52 11.85 20.59
C ASP A 388 -4.29 12.88 21.70
N ALA A 389 -4.10 12.41 22.93
CA ALA A 389 -3.55 13.17 24.04
C ALA A 389 -2.13 12.66 24.32
N PRO A 390 -1.08 13.30 23.77
CA PRO A 390 0.26 12.71 23.78
C PRO A 390 0.81 12.39 25.17
N ALA A 391 0.46 13.19 26.18
CA ALA A 391 0.84 12.98 27.58
C ALA A 391 0.28 11.69 28.20
N THR A 392 -0.75 11.08 27.61
CA THR A 392 -1.29 9.79 28.06
C THR A 392 -0.74 8.61 27.27
N THR A 393 0.13 8.86 26.29
CA THR A 393 0.78 7.78 25.54
C THR A 393 1.65 6.97 26.49
N ALA A 394 1.47 5.66 26.49
CA ALA A 394 2.29 4.74 27.25
C ALA A 394 2.91 3.69 26.31
N PRO A 395 4.04 3.08 26.71
CA PRO A 395 4.57 1.93 25.99
C PRO A 395 3.50 0.84 25.89
N GLN A 396 3.52 0.09 24.79
CA GLN A 396 2.59 -1.01 24.58
C GLN A 396 3.14 -2.11 23.68
N THR A 397 2.54 -3.29 23.82
CA THR A 397 2.76 -4.43 22.95
C THR A 397 1.78 -4.41 21.79
N TYR A 398 2.22 -4.92 20.64
CA TYR A 398 1.34 -5.15 19.50
C TYR A 398 1.82 -6.35 18.69
N VAL A 399 0.92 -6.95 17.91
CA VAL A 399 1.24 -8.03 16.98
C VAL A 399 1.28 -7.45 15.58
N LEU A 400 2.45 -7.47 14.93
CA LEU A 400 2.55 -7.21 13.50
C LEU A 400 2.27 -8.51 12.74
N ARG A 401 1.29 -8.48 11.84
CA ARG A 401 0.94 -9.61 10.98
C ARG A 401 1.21 -9.25 9.54
N ALA A 402 1.95 -10.12 8.86
CA ALA A 402 2.13 -10.09 7.41
C ALA A 402 1.63 -11.41 6.82
N GLU A 403 0.90 -11.34 5.72
CA GLU A 403 0.41 -12.51 5.00
C GLU A 403 0.26 -12.24 3.51
N THR A 404 0.08 -13.31 2.74
CA THR A 404 -0.22 -13.24 1.31
C THR A 404 -1.57 -13.89 1.02
N ALA A 405 -2.40 -13.24 0.23
CA ALA A 405 -3.69 -13.75 -0.22
C ALA A 405 -3.68 -13.94 -1.73
N LYS A 406 -4.10 -15.11 -2.21
CA LYS A 406 -4.31 -15.34 -3.65
C LYS A 406 -5.55 -14.57 -4.11
N ILE A 407 -5.50 -14.05 -5.33
CA ILE A 407 -6.62 -13.42 -6.01
C ILE A 407 -6.82 -14.13 -7.35
N ALA A 408 -7.86 -14.94 -7.45
CA ALA A 408 -8.22 -15.62 -8.70
C ALA A 408 -9.43 -14.92 -9.34
N LEU A 409 -9.32 -14.61 -10.62
CA LEU A 409 -10.43 -14.08 -11.42
C LEU A 409 -11.13 -15.25 -12.11
N VAL A 410 -12.40 -15.45 -11.80
CA VAL A 410 -13.24 -16.45 -12.45
C VAL A 410 -13.91 -15.78 -13.63
N LEU A 411 -13.32 -15.99 -14.82
CA LEU A 411 -13.79 -15.41 -16.06
C LEU A 411 -14.90 -16.27 -16.69
N PRO A 412 -15.97 -15.65 -17.21
CA PRO A 412 -16.97 -16.39 -17.99
C PRO A 412 -16.33 -16.93 -19.27
N ALA A 413 -16.58 -18.22 -19.57
CA ALA A 413 -16.02 -18.87 -20.75
C ALA A 413 -16.44 -18.19 -22.06
N CYS A 414 -17.66 -17.65 -22.09
CA CYS A 414 -18.15 -16.90 -23.21
C CYS A 414 -19.22 -15.90 -22.77
N VAL A 415 -19.21 -14.73 -23.41
CA VAL A 415 -20.05 -13.59 -23.07
C VAL A 415 -20.60 -13.00 -24.35
N GLU A 416 -21.88 -12.67 -24.34
CA GLU A 416 -22.49 -12.04 -25.51
C GLU A 416 -21.92 -10.62 -25.72
N PRO A 417 -21.73 -10.18 -26.98
CA PRO A 417 -21.21 -8.85 -27.28
C PRO A 417 -21.98 -7.71 -26.58
N GLY A 418 -21.26 -6.72 -26.05
CA GLY A 418 -21.84 -5.56 -25.36
C GLY A 418 -22.47 -5.82 -23.99
N LYS A 419 -22.55 -7.09 -23.53
CA LYS A 419 -23.05 -7.41 -22.19
C LYS A 419 -22.01 -7.11 -21.13
N THR A 420 -22.50 -6.67 -19.98
CA THR A 420 -21.71 -6.52 -18.77
C THR A 420 -21.99 -7.68 -17.83
N LEU A 421 -20.95 -8.33 -17.36
CA LEU A 421 -21.04 -9.36 -16.33
C LEU A 421 -20.05 -9.06 -15.20
N PRO A 422 -20.40 -9.34 -13.94
CA PRO A 422 -19.43 -9.33 -12.88
C PRO A 422 -18.36 -10.39 -13.17
N ILE A 423 -17.09 -10.03 -12.99
CA ILE A 423 -16.01 -11.01 -12.86
C ILE A 423 -16.06 -11.46 -11.40
N GLU A 424 -16.34 -12.74 -11.20
CA GLU A 424 -16.25 -13.33 -9.87
C GLU A 424 -14.79 -13.36 -9.44
N VAL A 425 -14.52 -12.98 -8.20
CA VAL A 425 -13.18 -13.00 -7.61
C VAL A 425 -13.17 -13.96 -6.44
N GLU A 426 -12.29 -14.95 -6.51
CA GLU A 426 -12.04 -15.88 -5.42
C GLU A 426 -10.81 -15.40 -4.63
N SER A 427 -11.02 -15.04 -3.37
CA SER A 427 -9.96 -14.62 -2.44
C SER A 427 -10.42 -14.79 -0.99
N PRO A 428 -9.52 -15.04 -0.01
CA PRO A 428 -9.85 -14.97 1.41
C PRO A 428 -10.06 -13.54 1.92
N LEU A 429 -9.76 -12.52 1.10
CA LEU A 429 -9.99 -11.12 1.41
C LEU A 429 -11.47 -10.77 1.27
N ASP A 430 -11.91 -9.75 2.01
CA ASP A 430 -13.26 -9.22 1.80
C ASP A 430 -13.34 -8.38 0.52
N LYS A 431 -14.56 -8.07 0.12
CA LYS A 431 -14.82 -7.35 -1.13
C LYS A 431 -14.17 -5.97 -1.17
N ALA A 432 -14.11 -5.25 -0.05
CA ALA A 432 -13.57 -3.89 -0.01
C ALA A 432 -12.06 -3.89 -0.29
N ASP A 433 -11.33 -4.84 0.28
CA ASP A 433 -9.90 -5.04 0.00
C ASP A 433 -9.66 -5.41 -1.46
N ILE A 434 -10.46 -6.34 -2.00
CA ILE A 434 -10.34 -6.78 -3.39
C ILE A 434 -10.52 -5.58 -4.32
N ASP A 435 -11.53 -4.75 -4.07
CA ASP A 435 -11.79 -3.54 -4.85
C ASP A 435 -10.62 -2.53 -4.74
N GLU A 436 -10.00 -2.36 -3.56
CA GLU A 436 -8.79 -1.53 -3.39
C GLU A 436 -7.61 -2.12 -4.18
N ILE A 437 -7.34 -3.43 -4.06
CA ILE A 437 -6.22 -4.09 -4.75
C ILE A 437 -6.37 -4.00 -6.27
N LEU A 438 -7.58 -4.20 -6.78
CA LEU A 438 -7.88 -4.11 -8.21
C LEU A 438 -7.89 -2.67 -8.73
N THR A 439 -7.92 -1.67 -7.85
CA THR A 439 -7.66 -0.27 -8.22
C THR A 439 -6.17 -0.01 -8.45
N PHE A 440 -5.31 -0.66 -7.65
CA PHE A 440 -3.85 -0.57 -7.83
C PHE A 440 -3.30 -1.47 -8.94
N ALA A 441 -3.93 -2.63 -9.15
CA ALA A 441 -3.58 -3.55 -10.21
C ALA A 441 -4.25 -3.13 -11.51
N ASP A 442 -3.49 -2.99 -12.59
CA ASP A 442 -4.03 -2.52 -13.87
C ASP A 442 -4.72 -3.67 -14.61
N LEU A 443 -5.98 -3.93 -14.25
CA LEU A 443 -6.84 -4.95 -14.85
C LEU A 443 -7.41 -4.43 -16.18
N ARG A 444 -7.06 -5.09 -17.30
CA ARG A 444 -7.45 -4.70 -18.66
C ARG A 444 -8.00 -5.86 -19.45
N ALA A 445 -8.90 -5.53 -20.37
CA ALA A 445 -9.33 -6.41 -21.43
C ALA A 445 -8.70 -5.96 -22.76
N SER A 446 -8.31 -6.89 -23.64
CA SER A 446 -7.76 -6.56 -24.97
C SER A 446 -8.77 -5.85 -25.88
N ALA A 447 -10.06 -6.01 -25.60
CA ALA A 447 -11.17 -5.27 -26.19
C ALA A 447 -12.35 -5.22 -25.20
N GLY A 448 -13.22 -4.22 -25.32
CA GLY A 448 -14.26 -3.95 -24.32
C GLY A 448 -13.75 -3.06 -23.19
N SER A 449 -14.35 -3.15 -22.01
CA SER A 449 -13.92 -2.37 -20.84
C SER A 449 -14.07 -3.14 -19.55
N ILE A 450 -13.14 -2.92 -18.61
CA ILE A 450 -13.26 -3.34 -17.21
C ILE A 450 -13.83 -2.14 -16.42
N GLY A 451 -14.98 -2.34 -15.79
CA GLY A 451 -15.65 -1.36 -14.94
C GLY A 451 -15.36 -1.57 -13.45
N PRO A 452 -15.85 -0.66 -12.58
CA PRO A 452 -15.69 -0.75 -11.13
C PRO A 452 -16.36 -2.00 -10.55
N GLY A 453 -15.77 -2.59 -9.51
CA GLY A 453 -16.31 -3.79 -8.86
C GLY A 453 -16.15 -5.04 -9.74
N PRO A 454 -14.91 -5.36 -10.09
CA PRO A 454 -14.46 -5.90 -11.40
C PRO A 454 -15.58 -6.43 -12.30
N SER A 455 -16.16 -5.57 -13.13
CA SER A 455 -17.16 -5.99 -14.13
C SER A 455 -16.56 -5.95 -15.53
N PHE A 456 -16.77 -6.98 -16.35
CA PHE A 456 -16.36 -6.97 -17.75
C PHE A 456 -17.54 -6.58 -18.63
N THR A 457 -17.36 -5.51 -19.42
CA THR A 457 -18.26 -5.16 -20.52
C THR A 457 -17.64 -5.63 -21.83
N ALA A 458 -18.27 -6.63 -22.43
CA ALA A 458 -17.82 -7.21 -23.68
C ALA A 458 -17.79 -6.16 -24.81
N PRO A 459 -16.78 -6.18 -25.70
CA PRO A 459 -16.80 -5.40 -26.92
C PRO A 459 -18.01 -5.75 -27.79
N SER A 460 -18.35 -4.84 -28.68
CA SER A 460 -19.47 -5.01 -29.60
C SER A 460 -19.21 -6.05 -30.71
N ALA A 461 -17.95 -6.38 -31.00
CA ALA A 461 -17.58 -7.36 -32.02
C ALA A 461 -17.25 -8.73 -31.41
N ALA A 462 -17.73 -9.80 -32.06
CA ALA A 462 -17.40 -11.18 -31.69
C ALA A 462 -15.91 -11.43 -31.91
N GLN A 463 -15.24 -11.86 -30.85
CA GLN A 463 -13.79 -12.04 -30.81
C GLN A 463 -13.40 -12.74 -29.51
N THR A 464 -12.19 -13.27 -29.45
CA THR A 464 -11.60 -13.68 -28.19
C THR A 464 -10.99 -12.48 -27.48
N VAL A 465 -11.46 -12.19 -26.27
CA VAL A 465 -10.95 -11.10 -25.45
C VAL A 465 -10.02 -11.65 -24.38
N LYS A 466 -8.77 -11.17 -24.37
CA LYS A 466 -7.79 -11.51 -23.33
C LYS A 466 -7.98 -10.58 -22.15
N VAL A 467 -8.17 -11.14 -20.96
CA VAL A 467 -8.15 -10.39 -19.71
C VAL A 467 -6.76 -10.51 -19.09
N ARG A 468 -6.18 -9.36 -18.72
CA ARG A 468 -4.82 -9.26 -18.22
C ARG A 468 -4.76 -8.36 -17.01
N VAL A 469 -3.89 -8.65 -16.06
CA VAL A 469 -3.61 -7.77 -14.93
C VAL A 469 -2.12 -7.45 -14.89
N THR A 470 -1.77 -6.18 -14.67
CA THR A 470 -0.37 -5.81 -14.42
C THR A 470 -0.15 -5.61 -12.94
N ALA A 471 0.82 -6.35 -12.38
CA ALA A 471 1.20 -6.28 -10.97
C ALA A 471 2.73 -6.28 -10.82
N PRO A 472 3.29 -5.65 -9.77
CA PRO A 472 4.73 -5.72 -9.47
C PRO A 472 5.20 -7.15 -9.18
N GLY A 473 6.38 -7.53 -9.70
CA GLY A 473 7.07 -8.76 -9.28
C GLY A 473 7.92 -8.56 -8.02
N LEU A 474 8.78 -9.53 -7.70
CA LEU A 474 9.62 -9.50 -6.50
C LEU A 474 10.74 -8.45 -6.56
N ASP A 475 11.08 -7.98 -7.74
CA ASP A 475 12.01 -6.88 -7.99
C ASP A 475 11.32 -5.51 -8.09
N GLY A 476 10.01 -5.44 -7.86
CA GLY A 476 9.20 -4.23 -8.00
C GLY A 476 8.81 -3.87 -9.44
N VAL A 477 9.32 -4.60 -10.45
CA VAL A 477 9.01 -4.32 -11.87
C VAL A 477 7.61 -4.85 -12.20
N GLY A 478 6.78 -3.98 -12.78
CA GLY A 478 5.44 -4.33 -13.26
C GLY A 478 5.49 -5.39 -14.36
N ARG A 479 4.71 -6.46 -14.18
CA ARG A 479 4.58 -7.55 -15.16
C ARG A 479 3.11 -7.85 -15.41
N THR A 480 2.78 -8.09 -16.67
CA THR A 480 1.42 -8.43 -17.09
C THR A 480 1.22 -9.94 -17.02
N LEU A 481 0.17 -10.36 -16.33
CA LEU A 481 -0.31 -11.73 -16.22
C LEU A 481 -1.54 -11.90 -17.13
N GLU A 482 -1.57 -12.97 -17.93
CA GLU A 482 -2.78 -13.37 -18.65
C GLU A 482 -3.72 -14.14 -17.72
N MET A 483 -4.86 -13.52 -17.38
CA MET A 483 -5.83 -14.07 -16.44
C MET A 483 -6.78 -15.07 -17.11
N GLY A 484 -6.87 -15.00 -18.44
CA GLY A 484 -7.62 -15.91 -19.28
C GLY A 484 -8.28 -15.20 -20.45
N GLU A 485 -9.12 -15.93 -21.14
CA GLU A 485 -9.81 -15.47 -22.34
C GLU A 485 -11.32 -15.60 -22.15
N ILE A 486 -12.04 -14.60 -22.66
CA ILE A 486 -13.49 -14.59 -22.76
C ILE A 486 -13.82 -14.66 -24.24
N GLU A 487 -14.48 -15.73 -24.67
CA GLU A 487 -15.00 -15.79 -26.03
C GLU A 487 -16.21 -14.85 -26.11
N VAL A 488 -16.03 -13.72 -26.79
CA VAL A 488 -17.15 -12.85 -27.11
C VAL A 488 -17.82 -13.44 -28.32
N SER A 489 -18.83 -14.24 -28.05
CA SER A 489 -19.53 -15.05 -29.01
C SER A 489 -20.96 -15.10 -28.57
N ALA A 490 -21.85 -15.20 -29.54
CA ALA A 490 -23.26 -15.38 -29.23
C ALA A 490 -23.55 -16.81 -28.67
N ASN A 491 -22.52 -17.68 -28.55
CA ASN A 491 -22.45 -19.15 -28.70
C ASN A 491 -22.03 -20.12 -27.52
N CYS A 492 -22.29 -19.95 -26.21
CA CYS A 492 -21.43 -20.48 -25.10
C CYS A 492 -21.68 -21.88 -24.40
N MET A 493 -22.88 -22.49 -24.36
CA MET A 493 -23.26 -23.85 -23.85
C MET A 493 -24.64 -24.15 -24.42
N VAL A 494 -25.01 -25.34 -24.91
CA VAL A 494 -26.29 -25.51 -25.61
C VAL A 494 -27.44 -25.96 -24.70
N GLN A 495 -28.10 -25.04 -24.01
CA GLN A 495 -29.32 -25.38 -23.26
C GLN A 495 -30.52 -25.61 -24.18
N MET A 496 -30.96 -26.86 -24.35
CA MET A 496 -32.22 -27.20 -25.01
C MET A 496 -33.40 -27.13 -24.03
N LYS A 497 -34.57 -26.65 -24.45
CA LYS A 497 -35.82 -26.64 -23.67
C LYS A 497 -37.01 -27.04 -24.55
N MET A 498 -37.87 -27.92 -24.04
CA MET A 498 -39.09 -28.42 -24.71
C MET A 498 -40.19 -28.66 -23.66
N ARG A 499 -41.26 -27.85 -23.69
CA ARG A 499 -42.27 -27.74 -22.62
C ARG A 499 -41.61 -27.57 -21.24
N ASP A 500 -42.05 -28.32 -20.22
CA ASP A 500 -41.47 -28.31 -18.88
C ASP A 500 -40.10 -29.03 -18.80
N VAL A 501 -39.59 -29.59 -19.90
CA VAL A 501 -38.28 -30.29 -19.92
C VAL A 501 -37.16 -29.33 -20.33
N VAL A 502 -36.17 -29.15 -19.47
CA VAL A 502 -34.91 -28.45 -19.75
C VAL A 502 -33.79 -29.46 -19.93
N ALA A 503 -33.32 -29.58 -21.15
CA ALA A 503 -32.26 -30.43 -21.63
C ALA A 503 -30.98 -29.61 -21.85
N THR A 504 -30.22 -29.34 -20.80
CA THR A 504 -28.99 -28.57 -21.00
C THR A 504 -27.89 -29.45 -21.56
N TYR A 505 -27.67 -29.32 -22.85
CA TYR A 505 -26.52 -29.93 -23.49
C TYR A 505 -25.33 -29.03 -23.34
N THR A 506 -24.29 -29.67 -22.87
CA THR A 506 -22.99 -29.10 -22.97
C THR A 506 -22.20 -30.00 -23.88
N ALA A 507 -21.68 -29.39 -24.94
CA ALA A 507 -20.63 -29.92 -25.79
C ALA A 507 -19.47 -30.51 -24.98
N ARG A 508 -19.33 -30.07 -23.73
CA ARG A 508 -18.20 -30.37 -22.89
C ARG A 508 -18.10 -31.84 -22.47
N ASP A 509 -19.15 -32.46 -21.92
CA ASP A 509 -19.08 -33.88 -21.48
C ASP A 509 -19.99 -34.81 -22.27
N ASP A 510 -20.40 -34.29 -23.44
CA ASP A 510 -21.28 -34.95 -24.37
C ASP A 510 -22.46 -35.62 -23.66
N PHE A 511 -23.04 -34.85 -22.76
CA PHE A 511 -24.12 -35.27 -21.90
C PHE A 511 -25.21 -34.22 -21.91
N THR A 512 -26.39 -34.64 -21.53
CA THR A 512 -27.53 -33.75 -21.42
C THR A 512 -28.15 -33.93 -20.05
N GLU A 513 -28.23 -32.85 -19.28
CA GLU A 513 -29.11 -32.83 -18.12
C GLU A 513 -30.51 -32.57 -18.63
N PHE A 514 -31.40 -33.53 -18.45
CA PHE A 514 -32.83 -33.34 -18.57
C PHE A 514 -33.40 -33.03 -17.20
N SER A 515 -34.15 -31.95 -17.07
CA SER A 515 -34.80 -31.58 -15.82
C SER A 515 -36.23 -31.17 -16.10
N ILE A 516 -37.15 -31.54 -15.19
CA ILE A 516 -38.55 -31.12 -15.19
C ILE A 516 -38.75 -30.28 -13.93
N PRO A 517 -38.53 -28.94 -14.00
CA PRO A 517 -38.43 -28.11 -12.82
C PRO A 517 -39.70 -28.09 -11.96
N SER A 518 -40.88 -28.23 -12.57
CA SER A 518 -42.19 -28.27 -11.90
C SER A 518 -42.38 -29.49 -11.01
N GLU A 519 -41.68 -30.60 -11.31
CA GLU A 519 -41.77 -31.86 -10.57
C GLU A 519 -40.51 -32.14 -9.73
N GLY A 520 -39.47 -31.32 -9.85
CA GLY A 520 -38.19 -31.50 -9.15
C GLY A 520 -37.38 -32.71 -9.64
N VAL A 521 -37.76 -33.30 -10.79
CA VAL A 521 -37.13 -34.49 -11.37
C VAL A 521 -35.96 -34.07 -12.26
N LYS A 522 -34.82 -34.76 -12.11
CA LYS A 522 -33.64 -34.58 -12.96
C LYS A 522 -33.13 -35.93 -13.45
N MET A 523 -32.90 -36.03 -14.75
CA MET A 523 -32.34 -37.21 -15.41
C MET A 523 -31.10 -36.81 -16.18
N TYR A 524 -30.14 -37.71 -16.21
CA TYR A 524 -28.86 -37.48 -16.81
C TYR A 524 -28.51 -38.61 -17.76
N LEU A 525 -27.95 -38.24 -18.91
CA LEU A 525 -27.70 -39.18 -19.99
C LEU A 525 -26.31 -39.00 -20.62
N LYS A 526 -25.63 -40.14 -20.88
CA LYS A 526 -24.32 -40.26 -21.56
C LYS A 526 -24.28 -41.55 -22.40
N PRO A 527 -23.39 -41.71 -23.41
CA PRO A 527 -23.48 -42.84 -24.36
C PRO A 527 -23.57 -44.26 -23.79
N ASN A 528 -22.97 -44.56 -22.63
CA ASN A 528 -23.01 -45.90 -22.01
C ASN A 528 -23.56 -45.86 -20.58
N ASP A 529 -24.26 -44.80 -20.21
CA ASP A 529 -24.66 -44.65 -18.82
C ASP A 529 -25.91 -43.78 -18.63
N VAL A 530 -26.79 -44.17 -17.69
CA VAL A 530 -28.04 -43.45 -17.36
C VAL A 530 -28.29 -43.39 -15.83
N ALA A 531 -28.73 -42.22 -15.34
CA ALA A 531 -28.96 -41.97 -13.92
C ALA A 531 -30.03 -40.90 -13.70
N VAL A 532 -30.74 -41.01 -12.59
CA VAL A 532 -31.92 -40.18 -12.27
C VAL A 532 -31.84 -39.71 -10.84
N ARG A 533 -32.37 -38.52 -10.57
CA ARG A 533 -32.40 -37.91 -9.25
C ARG A 533 -33.78 -38.15 -8.62
N GLU A 534 -33.82 -39.02 -7.63
CA GLU A 534 -35.01 -39.33 -6.82
C GLU A 534 -34.73 -39.02 -5.35
N GLY A 535 -35.66 -38.34 -4.67
CA GLY A 535 -35.51 -37.99 -3.25
C GLY A 535 -34.24 -37.17 -2.94
N GLY A 536 -33.78 -36.37 -3.89
CA GLY A 536 -32.55 -35.57 -3.78
C GLY A 536 -31.25 -36.35 -4.01
N ARG A 537 -31.30 -37.67 -4.23
CA ARG A 537 -30.14 -38.54 -4.48
C ARG A 537 -30.13 -39.07 -5.90
N TRP A 538 -28.94 -39.29 -6.44
CA TRP A 538 -28.77 -39.84 -7.77
C TRP A 538 -28.64 -41.36 -7.71
N VAL A 539 -29.39 -42.05 -8.55
CA VAL A 539 -29.38 -43.52 -8.62
C VAL A 539 -28.88 -43.94 -10.01
N PRO A 540 -27.68 -44.54 -10.12
CA PRO A 540 -27.21 -45.10 -11.37
C PRO A 540 -27.92 -46.41 -11.64
N PHE A 541 -28.11 -46.72 -12.92
CA PHE A 541 -28.71 -48.00 -13.28
C PHE A 541 -27.71 -49.14 -12.97
N PRO A 542 -28.16 -50.31 -12.47
CA PRO A 542 -27.26 -51.46 -12.28
C PRO A 542 -26.78 -52.04 -13.64
N PRO A 543 -25.63 -52.73 -13.72
CA PRO A 543 -25.03 -53.15 -15.01
C PRO A 543 -25.97 -53.95 -15.93
N GLY A 544 -26.79 -54.85 -15.37
CA GLY A 544 -27.80 -55.58 -16.13
C GLY A 544 -28.95 -54.70 -16.64
N ALA A 545 -29.36 -53.70 -15.86
CA ALA A 545 -30.34 -52.70 -16.30
C ALA A 545 -29.73 -51.76 -17.34
N LYS A 546 -28.45 -51.35 -17.18
CA LYS A 546 -27.68 -50.61 -18.18
C LYS A 546 -27.63 -51.36 -19.51
N ALA A 547 -27.23 -52.63 -19.52
CA ALA A 547 -27.16 -53.45 -20.74
C ALA A 547 -28.52 -53.66 -21.43
N MET A 548 -29.64 -53.49 -20.70
CA MET A 548 -31.00 -53.64 -21.23
C MET A 548 -31.65 -52.31 -21.63
N PHE A 549 -31.43 -51.23 -20.87
CA PHE A 549 -32.01 -49.91 -21.09
C PHE A 549 -31.14 -49.01 -21.96
N LEU A 550 -29.82 -49.03 -21.85
CA LEU A 550 -28.96 -48.17 -22.67
C LEU A 550 -29.02 -48.49 -24.15
N PRO A 551 -29.12 -49.74 -24.64
CA PRO A 551 -29.31 -49.95 -26.07
C PRO A 551 -30.65 -49.43 -26.58
N LYS A 552 -31.71 -49.44 -25.74
CA LYS A 552 -33.04 -48.90 -26.09
C LYS A 552 -33.12 -47.38 -25.95
N MET A 553 -32.47 -46.80 -24.94
CA MET A 553 -32.37 -45.36 -24.69
C MET A 553 -31.32 -44.70 -25.56
N SER A 554 -30.22 -45.38 -25.87
CA SER A 554 -29.29 -45.03 -26.94
C SER A 554 -30.03 -45.17 -28.26
N ALA A 555 -30.77 -46.24 -28.58
CA ALA A 555 -31.61 -46.26 -29.79
C ALA A 555 -32.76 -45.21 -29.79
N MET A 556 -33.15 -44.64 -28.64
CA MET A 556 -34.06 -43.47 -28.56
C MET A 556 -33.34 -42.13 -28.51
N ALA A 557 -32.10 -42.02 -28.05
CA ALA A 557 -31.31 -40.78 -27.94
C ALA A 557 -30.39 -40.57 -29.15
N THR A 558 -29.91 -41.67 -29.73
CA THR A 558 -29.38 -41.82 -31.09
C THR A 558 -30.43 -42.23 -32.11
N GLY A 559 -31.72 -42.44 -31.77
CA GLY A 559 -32.83 -42.57 -32.75
C GLY A 559 -33.74 -41.34 -32.79
N ALA A 560 -33.89 -40.62 -31.67
CA ALA A 560 -34.25 -39.21 -31.64
C ALA A 560 -33.08 -38.30 -32.00
N MET A 561 -31.84 -38.83 -32.01
CA MET A 561 -30.68 -38.27 -32.76
C MET A 561 -29.98 -39.14 -33.89
N GLY A 562 -30.65 -40.10 -34.56
CA GLY A 562 -30.18 -40.76 -35.81
C GLY A 562 -30.58 -42.25 -36.05
N GLY A 563 -31.83 -42.64 -36.32
CA GLY A 563 -32.11 -44.04 -36.79
C GLY A 563 -33.57 -44.55 -36.79
N THR A 564 -34.01 -45.19 -37.88
CA THR A 564 -35.39 -45.67 -38.23
C THR A 564 -36.02 -46.63 -37.24
N LEU A 565 -37.30 -46.35 -36.88
CA LEU A 565 -38.39 -47.34 -36.90
C LEU A 565 -39.78 -46.67 -36.81
N LEU A 566 -40.56 -46.83 -37.88
CA LEU A 566 -42.02 -46.68 -37.91
C LEU A 566 -42.64 -47.83 -37.08
N ASP A 567 -43.57 -47.51 -36.17
CA ASP A 567 -44.85 -48.23 -36.08
C ASP A 567 -45.92 -47.40 -35.33
N PRO A 568 -47.18 -47.32 -35.82
CA PRO A 568 -48.24 -46.52 -35.23
C PRO A 568 -49.05 -47.35 -34.25
N VAL A 569 -48.96 -47.04 -32.94
CA VAL A 569 -49.96 -47.50 -31.97
C VAL A 569 -50.78 -46.32 -31.49
N ALA A 570 -52.04 -46.42 -31.86
CA ALA A 570 -53.13 -45.48 -31.70
C ALA A 570 -53.46 -45.14 -30.23
N GLY A 571 -54.07 -43.96 -30.06
CA GLY A 571 -55.30 -43.92 -29.27
C GLY A 571 -55.21 -43.50 -27.81
N THR A 572 -54.24 -42.68 -27.40
CA THR A 572 -54.38 -41.93 -26.15
C THR A 572 -54.07 -40.46 -26.43
N GLY A 573 -55.07 -39.61 -26.21
CA GLY A 573 -55.09 -38.18 -26.51
C GLY A 573 -54.18 -37.34 -25.63
N LEU A 574 -52.89 -37.72 -25.60
CA LEU A 574 -51.79 -36.81 -25.36
C LEU A 574 -51.23 -36.52 -26.75
N GLU A 575 -51.90 -35.62 -27.48
CA GLU A 575 -51.45 -35.00 -28.74
C GLU A 575 -50.24 -34.10 -28.47
N GLU A 576 -49.23 -34.70 -27.88
CA GLU A 576 -48.19 -34.03 -27.13
C GLU A 576 -46.89 -34.75 -27.44
N PHE A 577 -46.43 -34.53 -28.66
CA PHE A 577 -45.11 -34.81 -29.21
C PHE A 577 -44.03 -35.19 -28.16
N SER A 578 -43.52 -36.41 -28.25
CA SER A 578 -42.47 -36.95 -27.37
C SER A 578 -41.16 -37.15 -28.14
N MET A 579 -40.02 -36.85 -27.52
CA MET A 579 -38.69 -36.96 -28.15
C MET A 579 -38.41 -38.35 -28.72
N ALA A 580 -38.99 -39.42 -28.14
CA ALA A 580 -38.78 -40.80 -28.56
C ALA A 580 -39.44 -41.18 -29.92
N ARG A 581 -40.24 -40.30 -30.51
CA ARG A 581 -40.92 -40.51 -31.81
C ARG A 581 -40.37 -39.64 -32.94
N MET A 582 -39.24 -38.96 -32.73
CA MET A 582 -38.60 -38.17 -33.78
C MET A 582 -38.07 -39.07 -34.90
N PRO A 583 -38.38 -38.77 -36.17
CA PRO A 583 -37.84 -39.56 -37.27
C PRO A 583 -36.30 -39.49 -37.39
N PRO A 584 -35.68 -40.51 -37.97
CA PRO A 584 -34.23 -40.79 -37.94
C PRO A 584 -33.34 -39.72 -38.54
N ILE A 585 -33.86 -39.06 -39.54
CA ILE A 585 -33.12 -38.09 -40.33
C ILE A 585 -33.02 -36.74 -39.62
N TYR A 586 -34.00 -36.39 -38.78
CA TYR A 586 -33.91 -35.20 -37.90
C TYR A 586 -32.86 -35.41 -36.85
N ALA A 587 -32.90 -36.63 -36.40
CA ALA A 587 -32.20 -37.09 -35.29
C ALA A 587 -30.68 -36.99 -35.62
N GLU A 588 -30.24 -37.58 -36.73
CA GLU A 588 -28.84 -37.54 -37.16
C GLU A 588 -28.36 -36.11 -37.44
N ARG A 589 -29.23 -35.27 -37.99
CA ARG A 589 -28.95 -33.87 -38.34
C ARG A 589 -28.80 -32.96 -37.13
N PHE A 590 -29.67 -33.06 -36.14
CA PHE A 590 -29.65 -32.19 -34.94
C PHE A 590 -28.91 -32.82 -33.78
N SER A 591 -28.09 -33.83 -34.05
CA SER A 591 -27.17 -34.38 -33.07
C SER A 591 -26.36 -33.28 -32.39
N TRP A 592 -26.04 -33.52 -31.13
CA TRP A 592 -25.24 -32.61 -30.34
C TRP A 592 -23.87 -32.27 -30.96
N GLY A 593 -23.27 -33.24 -31.66
CA GLY A 593 -22.05 -33.05 -32.45
C GLY A 593 -22.23 -32.04 -33.59
N ASN A 594 -23.35 -32.12 -34.31
CA ASN A 594 -23.65 -31.20 -35.42
C ASN A 594 -24.09 -29.82 -34.92
N LEU A 595 -24.81 -29.76 -33.79
CA LEU A 595 -25.17 -28.52 -33.09
C LEU A 595 -23.93 -27.72 -32.61
N ARG A 596 -22.84 -28.40 -32.30
CA ARG A 596 -21.59 -27.80 -31.81
C ARG A 596 -20.66 -27.34 -32.93
N HIS A 597 -20.52 -28.14 -33.98
CA HIS A 597 -19.51 -27.93 -35.03
C HIS A 597 -20.05 -27.27 -36.31
N GLY A 598 -21.36 -27.06 -36.43
CA GLY A 598 -21.96 -26.47 -37.62
C GLY A 598 -21.94 -27.38 -38.85
N LEU A 599 -21.55 -28.64 -38.67
CA LEU A 599 -21.47 -29.67 -39.71
C LEU A 599 -22.86 -30.21 -39.96
N PHE A 600 -23.52 -29.73 -41.01
CA PHE A 600 -24.71 -30.34 -41.58
C PHE A 600 -24.42 -30.46 -43.06
N ASP A 601 -24.05 -31.65 -43.54
CA ASP A 601 -24.27 -32.08 -44.92
C ASP A 601 -23.77 -33.52 -45.13
N ASP A 602 -24.66 -34.35 -45.68
CA ASP A 602 -24.33 -35.40 -46.64
C ASP A 602 -25.43 -35.36 -47.74
N GLY A 603 -25.29 -34.40 -48.66
CA GLY A 603 -26.16 -34.14 -49.83
C GLY A 603 -27.15 -32.95 -49.64
N PRO A 604 -27.23 -31.96 -50.56
CA PRO A 604 -27.56 -30.59 -50.14
C PRO A 604 -29.04 -30.23 -50.26
N PRO A 605 -29.79 -30.02 -49.16
CA PRO A 605 -30.81 -28.98 -49.14
C PRO A 605 -30.12 -27.63 -49.03
N THR A 606 -30.36 -26.78 -50.02
CA THR A 606 -29.81 -25.42 -50.08
C THR A 606 -30.33 -24.63 -48.90
N ARG A 607 -29.44 -24.24 -47.96
CA ARG A 607 -29.83 -23.38 -46.84
C ARG A 607 -30.27 -22.05 -47.42
N THR A 608 -31.52 -21.70 -47.18
CA THR A 608 -32.05 -20.40 -47.56
C THR A 608 -31.82 -19.46 -46.37
N ARG A 609 -31.33 -18.24 -46.63
CA ARG A 609 -31.10 -17.23 -45.58
C ARG A 609 -32.39 -17.02 -44.78
N SER A 610 -32.26 -16.91 -43.47
CA SER A 610 -33.40 -16.73 -42.57
C SER A 610 -33.01 -15.89 -41.35
N PRO A 611 -33.96 -15.20 -40.69
CA PRO A 611 -33.67 -14.40 -39.49
C PRO A 611 -33.28 -15.24 -38.26
N CYS A 612 -32.38 -14.77 -37.38
CA CYS A 612 -32.13 -15.42 -36.07
C CYS A 612 -33.33 -15.23 -35.11
N ALA A 613 -33.43 -16.01 -34.04
CA ALA A 613 -34.57 -15.97 -33.10
C ALA A 613 -34.69 -14.64 -32.31
N ASP A 614 -33.58 -13.98 -32.00
CA ASP A 614 -33.53 -12.63 -31.40
C ASP A 614 -33.75 -11.51 -32.45
N GLY A 615 -34.00 -11.91 -33.70
CA GLY A 615 -34.23 -11.04 -34.84
C GLY A 615 -32.96 -10.50 -35.52
N THR A 616 -31.75 -10.78 -35.02
CA THR A 616 -30.51 -10.31 -35.67
C THR A 616 -30.19 -11.07 -36.98
N PRO A 617 -29.43 -10.49 -37.94
CA PRO A 617 -29.09 -11.13 -39.23
C PRO A 617 -27.79 -11.94 -39.18
N GLY A 618 -27.60 -12.89 -40.12
CA GLY A 618 -26.43 -13.78 -40.20
C GLY A 618 -26.74 -15.27 -40.00
N CYS A 619 -28.03 -15.59 -39.84
CA CYS A 619 -28.55 -16.94 -39.63
C CYS A 619 -29.15 -17.55 -40.91
N ALA A 620 -29.52 -18.82 -40.83
CA ALA A 620 -30.07 -19.60 -41.93
C ALA A 620 -31.29 -20.42 -41.49
N ALA A 621 -32.10 -20.86 -42.44
CA ALA A 621 -33.15 -21.85 -42.20
C ALA A 621 -33.22 -22.86 -43.35
N THR A 622 -33.94 -23.93 -43.07
CA THR A 622 -34.26 -24.93 -44.06
C THR A 622 -35.59 -25.57 -43.70
N ALA A 623 -36.32 -25.99 -44.73
CA ALA A 623 -37.58 -26.68 -44.61
C ALA A 623 -37.54 -27.90 -45.51
N PHE A 624 -38.00 -29.01 -44.97
CA PHE A 624 -38.00 -30.26 -45.70
C PHE A 624 -39.14 -31.12 -45.18
N VAL A 625 -39.62 -32.00 -46.07
CA VAL A 625 -40.62 -33.01 -45.71
C VAL A 625 -39.85 -34.29 -45.45
N ALA A 626 -39.83 -34.75 -44.21
CA ALA A 626 -39.24 -36.03 -43.88
C ALA A 626 -40.34 -36.99 -43.44
N GLN A 627 -40.47 -38.07 -44.21
CA GLN A 627 -41.49 -39.12 -44.03
C GLN A 627 -42.94 -38.59 -44.03
N GLY A 628 -43.25 -37.64 -44.93
CA GLY A 628 -44.60 -37.08 -45.06
C GLY A 628 -44.96 -36.02 -44.01
N VAL A 629 -44.12 -35.82 -42.99
CA VAL A 629 -44.29 -34.76 -41.99
C VAL A 629 -43.42 -33.55 -42.36
N PRO A 630 -44.00 -32.34 -42.40
CA PRO A 630 -43.24 -31.13 -42.66
C PRO A 630 -42.46 -30.66 -41.42
N VAL A 631 -41.18 -30.29 -41.58
CA VAL A 631 -40.31 -29.78 -40.49
C VAL A 631 -39.52 -28.56 -40.90
N ASN A 632 -39.34 -27.70 -39.90
CA ASN A 632 -38.70 -26.40 -40.04
C ASN A 632 -37.62 -26.18 -38.96
N VAL A 633 -36.49 -25.56 -39.35
CA VAL A 633 -35.25 -25.43 -38.53
C VAL A 633 -34.64 -24.02 -38.64
N LEU A 634 -34.07 -23.53 -37.54
CA LEU A 634 -33.42 -22.22 -37.44
C LEU A 634 -31.98 -22.28 -36.85
N PHE A 635 -31.04 -21.43 -37.31
CA PHE A 635 -29.60 -21.38 -36.92
C PHE A 635 -29.13 -20.01 -36.36
N ASP A 636 -27.91 -19.90 -35.80
CA ASP A 636 -27.20 -18.73 -35.24
C ASP A 636 -26.06 -18.22 -36.18
N LYS A 637 -25.36 -17.14 -35.80
CA LYS A 637 -24.34 -16.47 -36.65
C LYS A 637 -23.02 -17.22 -36.79
N ALA A 638 -22.69 -18.12 -35.86
CA ALA A 638 -21.60 -19.08 -36.03
C ALA A 638 -22.11 -20.40 -36.68
N LEU A 639 -23.30 -20.34 -37.27
CA LEU A 639 -24.01 -21.41 -37.98
C LEU A 639 -24.45 -22.59 -37.12
N ARG A 640 -24.83 -22.35 -35.85
CA ARG A 640 -25.34 -23.38 -34.93
C ARG A 640 -26.87 -23.28 -34.67
N PRO A 641 -27.65 -24.37 -34.60
CA PRO A 641 -29.12 -24.35 -34.49
C PRO A 641 -29.74 -23.76 -33.20
N THR A 642 -30.80 -22.97 -33.30
CA THR A 642 -31.46 -22.32 -32.14
C THR A 642 -32.91 -22.75 -31.87
N VAL A 643 -33.70 -23.17 -32.87
CA VAL A 643 -35.13 -23.58 -32.71
C VAL A 643 -35.56 -24.62 -33.75
N LEU A 644 -36.45 -25.55 -33.36
CA LEU A 644 -37.04 -26.60 -34.21
C LEU A 644 -38.58 -26.68 -34.04
N THR A 645 -39.38 -26.90 -35.11
CA THR A 645 -40.88 -26.90 -35.03
C THR A 645 -41.59 -27.95 -35.90
N PHE A 646 -42.67 -28.52 -35.34
CA PHE A 646 -43.57 -29.54 -35.89
C PHE A 646 -45.06 -29.08 -35.77
N PRO A 647 -46.07 -29.77 -36.38
CA PRO A 647 -47.48 -29.33 -36.30
C PRO A 647 -48.06 -29.14 -34.88
N GLU A 648 -47.48 -29.79 -33.86
CA GLU A 648 -47.97 -29.78 -32.47
C GLU A 648 -46.90 -29.51 -31.39
N VAL A 649 -45.60 -29.28 -31.75
CA VAL A 649 -44.52 -28.99 -30.75
C VAL A 649 -43.38 -28.11 -31.25
N THR A 650 -42.73 -27.47 -30.27
CA THR A 650 -41.54 -26.63 -30.44
C THR A 650 -40.40 -27.00 -29.48
N VAL A 651 -39.16 -26.91 -29.97
CA VAL A 651 -37.91 -27.14 -29.23
C VAL A 651 -37.00 -25.91 -29.36
N THR A 652 -36.35 -25.49 -28.27
CA THR A 652 -35.45 -24.31 -28.24
C THR A 652 -34.06 -24.65 -27.75
N PHE A 653 -33.02 -23.96 -28.22
CA PHE A 653 -31.61 -24.11 -27.84
C PHE A 653 -30.99 -22.74 -27.50
N ALA A 654 -30.29 -22.62 -26.38
CA ALA A 654 -29.64 -21.39 -25.90
C ALA A 654 -28.15 -21.64 -25.69
N TYR A 655 -27.33 -20.59 -25.77
CA TYR A 655 -25.88 -20.72 -25.89
C TYR A 655 -25.13 -19.79 -24.92
N GLY A 656 -24.89 -20.23 -23.69
CA GLY A 656 -24.55 -19.33 -22.57
C GLY A 656 -23.66 -20.01 -21.52
N ALA A 657 -23.59 -19.45 -20.33
CA ALA A 657 -23.30 -20.26 -19.16
C ALA A 657 -24.64 -20.55 -18.46
N PHE A 658 -24.96 -21.83 -18.28
CA PHE A 658 -26.21 -22.26 -17.65
C PHE A 658 -25.93 -23.20 -16.46
N PRO A 659 -26.74 -23.15 -15.39
CA PRO A 659 -26.64 -24.07 -14.27
C PRO A 659 -27.22 -25.45 -14.61
N ILE A 660 -26.46 -26.53 -14.37
CA ILE A 660 -26.83 -27.94 -14.62
C ILE A 660 -26.38 -28.85 -13.45
N GLY A 661 -27.08 -29.96 -13.18
CA GLY A 661 -26.78 -30.97 -12.14
C GLY A 661 -26.27 -32.32 -12.68
N ARG A 662 -25.41 -33.02 -11.90
CA ARG A 662 -24.68 -34.26 -12.30
C ARG A 662 -24.84 -35.45 -11.33
N PRO A 663 -25.03 -36.69 -11.81
CA PRO A 663 -24.96 -37.93 -11.04
C PRO A 663 -23.52 -38.29 -10.57
N PRO A 664 -23.38 -39.00 -9.44
CA PRO A 664 -22.09 -39.46 -8.93
C PRO A 664 -21.59 -40.71 -9.65
N GLY A 665 -20.33 -40.64 -10.06
CA GLY A 665 -19.55 -41.74 -10.66
C GLY A 665 -19.28 -41.62 -12.16
N TRP A 666 -19.62 -40.51 -12.83
CA TRP A 666 -19.64 -40.35 -14.30
C TRP A 666 -18.99 -39.09 -14.86
#